data_AF-A0A1A8ZXV7-F1
#
_entry.id   AF-A0A1A8ZXV7-F1
#
_cell.length_a   1.000
_cell.length_b   1.000
_cell.length_c   1.000
_cell.angle_alpha   90.00
_cell.angle_beta   90.00
_cell.angle_gamma   90.00
#
_symmetry.space_group_name_H-M   'P 1'
#
loop_
_entity.id
_entity.type
_entity.pdbx_description
1 polymer ?
#
loop_
_entity_poly.entity_id
_entity_poly.type
_entity_poly.pdbx_seq_one_letter_code
_entity_poly.pdbx_strand_id
1 'polypeptide(L)'
;MRRSPRRLVAVTVAAALAAVPGAPAAGNPTSAPAPTADAGGVTDTVTLITGDVVRVTHPASGADVVTVDRRTGSTGGVQTQTVGGDLYVIPDAVLPFLAADRLDRELFNVTDLIEDGFDDGHAPELPLIATYPGNATARAAAPAAPAKARKVRDLRSINGMALSAAKKDAGSFWRALAPTGGSGRFTGGVGKLWLDGRVQVDLADSVAQVGAPQAWAAGSDGTGSTVAVLDTGVDATHPDLTGKIKDAVSFVPGSDTGDRRGHGTHVASTVAGTGAASGGTEKGVAPGADLLIGKVLDDTGSGLNSWIIAGMEWAAQHARVVNMSLGSTEPSDGTDPMAQAVERLTAQTGTLFVIAAGNTYGESTIGSPGAANSALTVAAVDGRDVRAAFSSQGPRFGDQGLKPDISAPGVQILAARAAQSPGTGSYVKMSGTSMATPHVAGAAAIVAAAHPDWSGDRIKDALMSASRTLPGTTPYQVGSGRLDVPAALGDLQATGSADLGFHAWPHTDDQPVSRTVTYRNSGDAAVTLDLALTVTGPTGQPAALATVTPERVTVPAGGTATATVTGDPDAVTGTGRFTGALVATDGTGAARAHTAVALVKEDERYNLALKGTDRDGGPIGGYVTVYRYGDTSTRTVALDPTTGAAPALRLPPGEYTVTGFLPVSGDGGPDSLGAALLGTPSLKLDADRTVELDARQAHKVTVSTPRPSEDSYRRIQYFRDSGIGGRYAAFSALYGVSPQVDDVYAAPTGRISGGSYEFAARWDRGVAHLKLAAHTPATSQLDPLYQNGSTRLDGKVELTGVHAGTGRPEDYAGLDATGKAVLVTRDDTVTPAARAQAALAAGAALLVVVNDRPGTYYQQAGFTELPVISLTRAQGEPLLAAARAGTLVLRGDAVAFSPYQYHLIRAWSGEVPADPTYAPTEEDLARVDQTFRAGTPTLVFDLVAECRPYYWPPCQGEYEPVAAPSTRVDYFSTQEGTAWYQKAETVGGWEQRHDQVVYRPGQRTARNWFNPVTRPRLGPGFWLPYRDGDVLAVNVPPHSGDLTGSDATATLRSRLFQNGVRVGREQPSQAVQTSVPATDGPAEYRFEQESILPAGPWIAPTRTRTAWTFRSARPAVDQRVLLPLLQLDYRIDTDLTGSVKAGGQQKLGLTAAHVAGVTGAGTPAGGTLSVSYDDGASWQPVTLTADGAGTWSAMLKHPGAAGFVSLKATAWDDAGNKVEQEIIRAYRIR
;
A
#
# COMPACT_ATOMS: atom_id res chain seq x y z
N MET A 1 48.28 -47.57 -5.25
CA MET A 1 47.80 -48.89 -4.76
C MET A 1 46.31 -48.99 -5.05
N ARG A 2 45.93 -50.08 -5.74
CA ARG A 2 44.60 -50.65 -6.05
C ARG A 2 43.37 -49.73 -6.07
N ARG A 3 42.58 -49.57 -7.15
CA ARG A 3 42.55 -49.94 -8.59
C ARG A 3 41.30 -49.17 -9.11
N SER A 4 41.37 -48.08 -9.90
CA SER A 4 41.52 -48.01 -11.38
C SER A 4 40.36 -48.62 -12.20
N PRO A 5 40.13 -48.27 -13.49
CA PRO A 5 39.88 -46.95 -14.09
C PRO A 5 38.93 -47.01 -15.35
N ARG A 6 38.86 -45.89 -16.10
CA ARG A 6 38.80 -45.74 -17.57
C ARG A 6 37.47 -45.65 -18.35
N ARG A 7 37.56 -44.68 -19.27
CA ARG A 7 36.72 -44.26 -20.41
C ARG A 7 36.49 -45.33 -21.48
N LEU A 8 35.48 -45.04 -22.33
CA LEU A 8 35.48 -44.98 -23.82
C LEU A 8 34.67 -46.03 -24.62
N VAL A 9 33.89 -45.50 -25.58
CA VAL A 9 33.30 -46.07 -26.84
C VAL A 9 32.11 -47.04 -26.66
N ALA A 10 30.87 -46.65 -26.94
CA ALA A 10 30.16 -46.45 -28.22
C ALA A 10 29.84 -47.74 -29.02
N VAL A 11 28.56 -47.88 -29.36
CA VAL A 11 27.95 -48.43 -30.59
C VAL A 11 26.68 -49.26 -30.29
N THR A 12 25.63 -48.79 -30.94
CA THR A 12 24.24 -49.24 -31.14
C THR A 12 24.05 -50.64 -31.74
N VAL A 13 22.88 -51.26 -31.47
CA VAL A 13 21.95 -52.05 -32.34
C VAL A 13 20.98 -52.78 -31.38
N ALA A 14 19.72 -52.37 -31.20
CA ALA A 14 18.51 -52.57 -32.02
C ALA A 14 17.89 -53.99 -31.96
N ALA A 15 16.72 -54.10 -31.29
CA ALA A 15 15.56 -55.00 -31.55
C ALA A 15 14.51 -54.72 -30.44
N ALA A 16 13.35 -54.08 -30.65
CA ALA A 16 12.17 -54.40 -31.47
C ALA A 16 11.04 -55.13 -30.70
N LEU A 17 9.93 -54.40 -30.47
CA LEU A 17 8.52 -54.78 -30.16
C LEU A 17 8.22 -55.44 -28.79
N ALA A 18 7.11 -55.17 -28.09
CA ALA A 18 5.80 -54.65 -28.47
C ALA A 18 5.12 -53.87 -27.33
N ALA A 19 4.20 -52.98 -27.72
CA ALA A 19 3.39 -52.12 -26.86
C ALA A 19 2.08 -52.79 -26.38
N VAL A 20 1.65 -52.44 -25.16
CA VAL A 20 0.25 -52.45 -24.69
C VAL A 20 0.04 -51.13 -23.91
N PRO A 21 -1.08 -50.40 -24.11
CA PRO A 21 -1.21 -49.01 -23.65
C PRO A 21 -1.56 -48.92 -22.16
N GLY A 22 -0.62 -48.40 -21.37
CA GLY A 22 -0.89 -47.84 -20.03
C GLY A 22 -1.11 -46.34 -20.15
N ALA A 23 -2.24 -45.85 -19.63
CA ALA A 23 -2.60 -44.44 -19.57
C ALA A 23 -1.50 -43.59 -18.89
N PRO A 24 -1.19 -42.38 -19.40
CA PRO A 24 -0.24 -41.51 -18.72
C PRO A 24 -0.92 -40.84 -17.53
N ALA A 25 -0.24 -40.94 -16.39
CA ALA A 25 -0.52 -40.19 -15.17
C ALA A 25 -0.49 -38.67 -15.43
N ALA A 26 -1.43 -37.97 -14.81
CA ALA A 26 -1.48 -36.51 -14.77
C ALA A 26 -0.19 -35.96 -14.13
N GLY A 27 0.64 -35.33 -14.95
CA GLY A 27 1.80 -34.56 -14.50
C GLY A 27 1.37 -33.22 -13.92
N ASN A 28 1.90 -32.90 -12.75
CA ASN A 28 1.79 -31.59 -12.11
C ASN A 28 2.19 -30.45 -13.06
N PRO A 29 1.47 -29.32 -13.11
CA PRO A 29 1.87 -28.17 -13.92
C PRO A 29 3.10 -27.49 -13.30
N THR A 30 4.22 -27.53 -14.02
CA THR A 30 5.46 -26.81 -13.73
C THR A 30 5.34 -25.33 -14.07
N SER A 31 5.69 -24.49 -13.08
CA SER A 31 6.17 -23.10 -13.14
C SER A 31 5.96 -22.30 -14.43
N ALA A 32 5.10 -21.29 -14.35
CA ALA A 32 4.93 -20.24 -15.34
C ALA A 32 6.22 -19.39 -15.50
N PRO A 33 6.55 -18.94 -16.73
CA PRO A 33 7.64 -17.97 -16.96
C PRO A 33 7.26 -16.58 -16.44
N ALA A 34 8.28 -15.78 -16.10
CA ALA A 34 8.18 -14.45 -15.51
C ALA A 34 7.37 -13.44 -16.38
N PRO A 35 6.64 -12.48 -15.77
CA PRO A 35 5.79 -11.55 -16.48
C PRO A 35 6.60 -10.50 -17.25
N THR A 36 6.26 -10.33 -18.54
CA THR A 36 6.58 -9.16 -19.35
C THR A 36 5.52 -8.09 -19.13
N ALA A 37 5.93 -6.82 -19.06
CA ALA A 37 5.07 -5.65 -18.84
C ALA A 37 3.81 -5.65 -19.74
N ASP A 38 2.64 -5.76 -19.11
CA ASP A 38 1.33 -5.82 -19.76
C ASP A 38 0.73 -4.42 -19.93
N ALA A 39 0.10 -4.18 -21.08
CA ALA A 39 -0.35 -2.86 -21.53
C ALA A 39 -1.87 -2.78 -21.73
N GLY A 40 -2.63 -2.85 -20.63
CA GLY A 40 -4.02 -2.39 -20.52
C GLY A 40 -4.11 -1.05 -19.79
N GLY A 41 -5.32 -0.50 -19.58
CA GLY A 41 -5.47 0.38 -18.41
C GLY A 41 -4.96 -0.41 -17.21
N VAL A 42 -3.91 0.10 -16.55
CA VAL A 42 -3.15 -0.67 -15.56
C VAL A 42 -4.10 -1.01 -14.43
N THR A 43 -4.19 -2.28 -14.06
CA THR A 43 -4.90 -2.66 -12.85
C THR A 43 -3.87 -3.10 -11.85
N ASP A 44 -3.60 -2.23 -10.90
CA ASP A 44 -2.75 -2.57 -9.78
C ASP A 44 -3.60 -3.37 -8.80
N THR A 45 -3.12 -4.56 -8.46
CA THR A 45 -3.79 -5.46 -7.53
C THR A 45 -2.97 -5.51 -6.25
N VAL A 46 -3.58 -5.21 -5.11
CA VAL A 46 -2.93 -5.25 -3.80
C VAL A 46 -3.66 -6.26 -2.92
N THR A 47 -3.03 -7.40 -2.65
CA THR A 47 -3.49 -8.31 -1.60
C THR A 47 -3.04 -7.75 -0.24
N LEU A 48 -4.01 -7.31 0.58
CA LEU A 48 -3.79 -6.81 1.93
C LEU A 48 -3.34 -7.94 2.87
N ILE A 49 -2.80 -7.57 4.03
CA ILE A 49 -2.35 -8.52 5.05
C ILE A 49 -3.47 -9.43 5.59
N THR A 50 -4.73 -8.97 5.53
CA THR A 50 -5.92 -9.75 5.86
C THR A 50 -6.29 -10.79 4.80
N GLY A 51 -5.64 -10.70 3.63
CA GLY A 51 -5.90 -11.44 2.41
C GLY A 51 -7.10 -10.93 1.60
N ASP A 52 -7.70 -9.80 1.99
CA ASP A 52 -8.64 -9.07 1.12
C ASP A 52 -7.85 -8.48 -0.07
N VAL A 53 -8.43 -8.47 -1.26
CA VAL A 53 -7.74 -8.07 -2.50
C VAL A 53 -8.35 -6.77 -3.01
N VAL A 54 -7.52 -5.72 -3.09
CA VAL A 54 -7.91 -4.43 -3.67
C VAL A 54 -7.45 -4.41 -5.11
N ARG A 55 -8.32 -4.02 -6.03
CA ARG A 55 -7.93 -3.71 -7.41
C ARG A 55 -8.20 -2.25 -7.69
N VAL A 56 -7.16 -1.54 -8.14
CA VAL A 56 -7.23 -0.17 -8.63
C VAL A 56 -7.07 -0.25 -10.14
N THR A 57 -8.17 -0.14 -10.86
CA THR A 57 -8.16 -0.09 -12.33
C THR A 57 -8.04 1.35 -12.76
N HIS A 58 -6.98 1.65 -13.52
CA HIS A 58 -6.71 2.94 -14.16
C HIS A 58 -7.26 2.94 -15.59
N PRO A 59 -8.53 3.32 -15.83
CA PRO A 59 -9.05 3.44 -17.19
C PRO A 59 -8.30 4.55 -17.93
N ALA A 60 -8.17 4.40 -19.24
CA ALA A 60 -7.42 5.36 -20.04
C ALA A 60 -8.11 6.71 -20.25
N SER A 61 -9.41 6.76 -20.03
CA SER A 61 -10.20 7.98 -19.92
C SER A 61 -11.28 7.74 -18.87
N GLY A 62 -11.55 8.75 -18.06
CA GLY A 62 -12.33 8.59 -16.83
C GLY A 62 -11.41 8.48 -15.62
N ALA A 63 -11.97 8.08 -14.49
CA ALA A 63 -11.27 8.08 -13.23
C ALA A 63 -11.09 6.68 -12.65
N ASP A 64 -10.12 6.54 -11.76
CA ASP A 64 -9.74 5.26 -11.17
C ASP A 64 -10.93 4.55 -10.53
N VAL A 65 -11.02 3.24 -10.80
CA VAL A 65 -12.06 2.35 -10.30
C VAL A 65 -11.47 1.43 -9.26
N VAL A 66 -12.05 1.44 -8.06
CA VAL A 66 -11.64 0.56 -6.96
C VAL A 66 -12.69 -0.51 -6.71
N THR A 67 -12.21 -1.74 -6.56
CA THR A 67 -13.00 -2.87 -6.06
C THR A 67 -12.25 -3.53 -4.92
N VAL A 68 -12.98 -4.02 -3.91
CA VAL A 68 -12.40 -4.74 -2.77
C VAL A 68 -13.04 -6.12 -2.66
N ASP A 69 -12.29 -7.14 -3.06
CA ASP A 69 -12.71 -8.53 -2.89
C ASP A 69 -12.39 -8.98 -1.47
N ARG A 70 -13.44 -9.30 -0.72
CA ARG A 70 -13.32 -9.82 0.64
C ARG A 70 -12.87 -11.28 0.61
N ARG A 71 -11.92 -11.62 1.49
CA ARG A 71 -11.43 -12.99 1.64
C ARG A 71 -12.48 -13.94 2.26
N THR A 72 -12.38 -15.22 1.92
CA THR A 72 -13.08 -16.34 2.57
C THR A 72 -13.03 -16.29 4.11
N GLY A 73 -14.19 -16.07 4.75
CA GLY A 73 -14.31 -16.07 6.21
C GLY A 73 -13.79 -14.80 6.90
N SER A 74 -13.67 -13.69 6.17
CA SER A 74 -13.57 -12.36 6.79
C SER A 74 -14.89 -11.99 7.48
N THR A 75 -14.80 -11.34 8.63
CA THR A 75 -15.95 -10.87 9.42
C THR A 75 -16.11 -9.36 9.30
N GLY A 76 -17.34 -8.86 9.37
CA GLY A 76 -17.63 -7.41 9.28
C GLY A 76 -17.46 -6.84 7.86
N GLY A 77 -17.60 -5.52 7.75
CA GLY A 77 -17.48 -4.75 6.51
C GLY A 77 -16.05 -4.28 6.21
N VAL A 78 -15.94 -3.37 5.26
CA VAL A 78 -14.69 -2.69 4.88
C VAL A 78 -14.91 -1.19 4.81
N GLN A 79 -13.97 -0.44 5.35
CA GLN A 79 -13.93 1.01 5.24
C GLN A 79 -12.92 1.43 4.18
N THR A 80 -13.32 2.30 3.27
CA THR A 80 -12.40 2.99 2.37
C THR A 80 -12.31 4.44 2.82
N GLN A 81 -11.09 4.95 3.04
CA GLN A 81 -10.85 6.33 3.48
C GLN A 81 -9.94 7.05 2.51
N THR A 82 -10.15 8.36 2.35
CA THR A 82 -9.24 9.23 1.62
C THR A 82 -8.73 10.34 2.54
N VAL A 83 -7.41 10.46 2.66
CA VAL A 83 -6.74 11.55 3.37
C VAL A 83 -5.67 12.11 2.46
N GLY A 84 -5.70 13.40 2.16
CA GLY A 84 -4.68 13.99 1.30
C GLY A 84 -4.64 13.46 -0.14
N GLY A 85 -5.68 12.75 -0.62
CA GLY A 85 -5.64 12.06 -1.91
C GLY A 85 -5.07 10.63 -1.84
N ASP A 86 -4.64 10.16 -0.68
CA ASP A 86 -4.12 8.81 -0.51
C ASP A 86 -5.29 7.87 -0.13
N LEU A 87 -5.33 6.69 -0.76
CA LEU A 87 -6.39 5.70 -0.62
C LEU A 87 -6.05 4.70 0.48
N TYR A 88 -6.89 4.61 1.52
CA TYR A 88 -6.79 3.58 2.54
C TYR A 88 -7.95 2.59 2.45
N VAL A 89 -7.67 1.28 2.52
CA VAL A 89 -8.70 0.22 2.57
C VAL A 89 -8.56 -0.58 3.87
N ILE A 90 -9.48 -0.37 4.81
CA ILE A 90 -9.41 -0.79 6.21
C ILE A 90 -10.56 -1.78 6.53
N PRO A 91 -10.30 -3.10 6.54
CA PRO A 91 -11.27 -4.10 7.01
C PRO A 91 -11.66 -3.94 8.48
N ASP A 92 -12.93 -4.19 8.86
CA ASP A 92 -13.37 -4.11 10.27
C ASP A 92 -12.54 -5.00 11.22
N ALA A 93 -12.03 -6.12 10.70
CA ALA A 93 -11.18 -7.05 11.44
C ALA A 93 -9.87 -6.43 11.97
N VAL A 94 -9.42 -5.30 11.42
CA VAL A 94 -8.15 -4.65 11.79
C VAL A 94 -8.30 -3.47 12.74
N LEU A 95 -9.51 -2.89 12.82
CA LEU A 95 -9.81 -1.75 13.68
C LEU A 95 -9.42 -1.93 15.17
N PRO A 96 -9.62 -3.11 15.80
CA PRO A 96 -9.14 -3.36 17.17
C PRO A 96 -7.63 -3.13 17.34
N PHE A 97 -6.85 -3.48 16.32
CA PHE A 97 -5.39 -3.40 16.37
C PHE A 97 -4.89 -1.99 16.04
N LEU A 98 -5.56 -1.29 15.12
CA LEU A 98 -5.28 0.13 14.85
C LEU A 98 -5.59 0.98 16.09
N ALA A 99 -6.73 0.75 16.75
CA ALA A 99 -7.12 1.51 17.94
C ALA A 99 -6.21 1.26 19.15
N ALA A 100 -5.65 0.04 19.27
CA ALA A 100 -4.71 -0.32 20.32
C ALA A 100 -3.26 0.10 20.01
N ASP A 101 -3.02 0.74 18.86
CA ASP A 101 -1.68 1.01 18.32
C ASP A 101 -0.81 -0.26 18.29
N ARG A 102 -1.34 -1.29 17.63
CA ARG A 102 -0.74 -2.63 17.48
C ARG A 102 -0.61 -3.00 16.01
N LEU A 103 -1.10 -2.20 15.09
CA LEU A 103 -0.96 -2.45 13.66
C LEU A 103 -0.65 -1.13 12.96
N ASP A 104 0.27 -1.18 12.03
CA ASP A 104 0.62 -0.05 11.19
C ASP A 104 -0.46 0.18 10.14
N ARG A 105 -0.86 1.44 9.99
CA ARG A 105 -1.89 1.85 9.06
C ARG A 105 -1.39 1.80 7.61
N GLU A 106 -0.10 1.97 7.37
CA GLU A 106 0.47 1.98 6.02
C GLU A 106 0.37 0.62 5.31
N LEU A 107 0.14 -0.47 6.07
CA LEU A 107 -0.27 -1.77 5.52
C LEU A 107 -1.61 -1.75 4.76
N PHE A 108 -2.33 -0.64 4.84
CA PHE A 108 -3.62 -0.40 4.22
C PHE A 108 -3.64 0.84 3.32
N ASN A 109 -2.52 1.54 3.18
CA ASN A 109 -2.36 2.66 2.24
C ASN A 109 -2.10 2.10 0.84
N VAL A 110 -3.16 1.95 0.06
CA VAL A 110 -3.10 1.34 -1.27
C VAL A 110 -2.31 2.21 -2.24
N THR A 111 -2.37 3.55 -2.10
CA THR A 111 -1.60 4.47 -2.93
C THR A 111 -0.10 4.21 -2.75
N ASP A 112 0.40 4.28 -1.52
CA ASP A 112 1.83 4.12 -1.24
C ASP A 112 2.30 2.68 -1.51
N LEU A 113 1.47 1.67 -1.23
CA LEU A 113 1.80 0.27 -1.55
C LEU A 113 1.98 0.06 -3.07
N ILE A 114 1.24 0.77 -3.92
CA ILE A 114 1.43 0.72 -5.37
C ILE A 114 2.68 1.51 -5.78
N GLU A 115 2.85 2.74 -5.27
CA GLU A 115 3.99 3.60 -5.58
C GLU A 115 5.34 2.96 -5.17
N ASP A 116 5.37 2.25 -4.05
CA ASP A 116 6.52 1.49 -3.55
C ASP A 116 6.70 0.11 -4.22
N GLY A 117 5.83 -0.27 -5.16
CA GLY A 117 5.89 -1.55 -5.88
C GLY A 117 5.66 -2.76 -4.97
N PHE A 118 4.76 -2.63 -3.99
CA PHE A 118 4.22 -3.70 -3.16
C PHE A 118 2.86 -4.20 -3.64
N ASP A 119 2.44 -3.90 -4.86
CA ASP A 119 1.33 -4.58 -5.54
C ASP A 119 1.72 -6.01 -5.96
N ASP A 120 0.74 -6.81 -6.36
CA ASP A 120 0.84 -8.24 -6.64
C ASP A 120 1.60 -8.52 -7.94
N GLY A 121 1.64 -7.55 -8.86
CA GLY A 121 2.40 -7.64 -10.11
C GLY A 121 3.91 -7.47 -9.89
N HIS A 122 4.30 -6.61 -8.95
CA HIS A 122 5.71 -6.32 -8.65
C HIS A 122 6.29 -7.15 -7.49
N ALA A 123 5.48 -7.49 -6.48
CA ALA A 123 5.93 -8.21 -5.29
C ALA A 123 4.96 -9.34 -4.88
N PRO A 124 5.38 -10.63 -4.92
CA PRO A 124 4.54 -11.77 -4.51
C PRO A 124 4.43 -11.94 -2.97
N GLU A 125 5.18 -11.14 -2.21
CA GLU A 125 5.27 -11.20 -0.76
C GLU A 125 5.16 -9.79 -0.18
N LEU A 126 4.51 -9.66 0.97
CA LEU A 126 4.44 -8.42 1.74
C LEU A 126 5.50 -8.48 2.84
N PRO A 127 6.49 -7.56 2.85
CA PRO A 127 7.49 -7.51 3.90
C PRO A 127 6.90 -6.79 5.12
N LEU A 128 7.14 -7.37 6.29
CA LEU A 128 6.50 -6.98 7.55
C LEU A 128 7.52 -6.96 8.68
N ILE A 129 7.23 -6.20 9.73
CA ILE A 129 7.99 -6.23 10.98
C ILE A 129 7.03 -6.49 12.15
N ALA A 130 7.19 -7.60 12.86
CA ALA A 130 6.46 -7.89 14.10
C ALA A 130 7.33 -7.54 15.32
N THR A 131 6.86 -6.68 16.22
CA THR A 131 7.49 -6.30 17.50
C THR A 131 6.73 -6.96 18.65
N TYR A 132 7.35 -7.21 19.81
CA TYR A 132 6.78 -7.91 20.96
C TYR A 132 6.91 -7.05 22.24
N PRO A 133 5.96 -7.09 23.19
CA PRO A 133 6.04 -6.29 24.41
C PRO A 133 6.98 -6.92 25.45
N GLY A 134 7.67 -6.07 26.23
CA GLY A 134 8.59 -6.47 27.31
C GLY A 134 10.05 -6.59 26.87
N ASN A 135 10.95 -6.78 27.85
CA ASN A 135 12.38 -6.96 27.60
C ASN A 135 12.69 -8.45 27.45
N ALA A 136 13.05 -8.90 26.25
CA ALA A 136 13.57 -10.26 26.08
C ALA A 136 14.94 -10.37 26.77
N THR A 137 15.01 -11.04 27.92
CA THR A 137 16.30 -11.44 28.52
C THR A 137 17.03 -12.39 27.57
N ALA A 138 18.36 -12.32 27.51
CA ALA A 138 19.20 -13.11 26.59
C ALA A 138 19.06 -14.65 26.71
N ARG A 139 18.31 -15.16 27.69
CA ARG A 139 18.02 -16.59 27.92
C ARG A 139 16.62 -17.04 27.45
N ALA A 140 15.72 -16.14 27.06
CA ALA A 140 14.41 -16.52 26.55
C ALA A 140 14.51 -16.98 25.08
N ALA A 141 13.91 -18.12 24.74
CA ALA A 141 13.82 -18.58 23.36
C ALA A 141 13.12 -17.50 22.50
N ALA A 142 13.66 -17.21 21.32
CA ALA A 142 13.02 -16.27 20.38
C ALA A 142 11.60 -16.78 20.08
N PRO A 143 10.57 -15.90 20.10
CA PRO A 143 9.22 -16.30 19.73
C PRO A 143 9.25 -16.97 18.36
N ALA A 144 8.50 -18.07 18.21
CA ALA A 144 8.34 -18.68 16.90
C ALA A 144 7.72 -17.64 15.95
N ALA A 145 8.15 -17.66 14.68
CA ALA A 145 7.49 -16.88 13.65
C ALA A 145 5.98 -17.20 13.69
N PRO A 146 5.10 -16.20 13.58
CA PRO A 146 3.68 -16.49 13.47
C PRO A 146 3.45 -17.44 12.29
N ALA A 147 2.56 -18.41 12.48
CA ALA A 147 2.33 -19.44 11.47
C ALA A 147 2.00 -18.81 10.12
N LYS A 148 2.51 -19.41 9.03
CA LYS A 148 2.34 -18.93 7.63
C LYS A 148 3.09 -17.65 7.26
N ALA A 149 3.83 -17.01 8.17
CA ALA A 149 4.89 -16.09 7.78
C ALA A 149 6.23 -16.82 7.71
N ARG A 150 7.04 -16.48 6.71
CA ARG A 150 8.45 -16.82 6.72
C ARG A 150 9.13 -15.78 7.59
N LYS A 151 9.81 -16.24 8.64
CA LYS A 151 10.79 -15.39 9.29
C LYS A 151 11.88 -15.04 8.28
N VAL A 152 11.94 -13.77 7.90
CA VAL A 152 13.08 -13.23 7.14
C VAL A 152 14.24 -13.08 8.11
N ARG A 153 13.98 -12.54 9.30
CA ARG A 153 15.01 -12.28 10.30
C ARG A 153 14.46 -11.95 11.67
N ASP A 154 15.24 -12.20 12.73
CA ASP A 154 14.93 -11.65 14.05
C ASP A 154 15.40 -10.19 14.12
N LEU A 155 14.50 -9.26 14.47
CA LEU A 155 14.78 -7.85 14.76
C LEU A 155 14.66 -7.58 16.25
N ARG A 156 15.27 -8.42 17.10
CA ARG A 156 15.25 -8.27 18.56
C ARG A 156 15.78 -6.90 19.13
N SER A 157 16.08 -5.87 18.31
CA SER A 157 16.30 -4.47 18.75
C SER A 157 15.02 -3.79 19.10
N ILE A 158 14.05 -3.95 18.22
CA ILE A 158 12.68 -3.55 18.49
C ILE A 158 11.89 -4.68 19.17
N ASN A 159 12.59 -5.58 19.90
CA ASN A 159 12.07 -6.86 20.38
C ASN A 159 11.18 -7.52 19.30
N GLY A 160 11.67 -7.60 18.06
CA GLY A 160 10.85 -7.92 16.90
C GLY A 160 11.44 -8.95 15.94
N MET A 161 10.81 -9.06 14.78
CA MET A 161 11.09 -10.04 13.74
C MET A 161 10.63 -9.46 12.39
N ALA A 162 11.55 -9.40 11.42
CA ALA A 162 11.21 -9.17 10.03
C ALA A 162 10.57 -10.46 9.50
N LEU A 163 9.38 -10.31 8.96
CA LEU A 163 8.56 -11.36 8.42
C LEU A 163 8.36 -11.08 6.93
N SER A 164 8.22 -12.13 6.16
CA SER A 164 7.65 -12.05 4.83
C SER A 164 6.40 -12.92 4.84
N ALA A 165 5.27 -12.29 4.54
CA ALA A 165 4.01 -12.99 4.33
C ALA A 165 3.79 -13.13 2.83
N ALA A 166 3.75 -14.37 2.34
CA ALA A 166 3.36 -14.61 0.96
C ALA A 166 1.91 -14.17 0.78
N LYS A 167 1.63 -13.35 -0.23
CA LYS A 167 0.29 -12.77 -0.43
C LYS A 167 -0.79 -13.83 -0.65
N LYS A 168 -0.44 -14.91 -1.37
CA LYS A 168 -1.28 -16.12 -1.52
C LYS A 168 -1.69 -16.77 -0.18
N ASP A 169 -0.91 -16.55 0.88
CA ASP A 169 -1.11 -17.11 2.22
C ASP A 169 -1.57 -16.06 3.25
N ALA A 170 -1.69 -14.78 2.87
CA ALA A 170 -1.92 -13.64 3.77
C ALA A 170 -3.13 -13.85 4.70
N GLY A 171 -4.24 -14.35 4.14
CA GLY A 171 -5.43 -14.67 4.93
C GLY A 171 -5.27 -15.77 5.97
N SER A 172 -4.44 -16.76 5.68
CA SER A 172 -4.13 -17.83 6.64
C SER A 172 -3.15 -17.34 7.70
N PHE A 173 -2.21 -16.48 7.31
CA PHE A 173 -1.33 -15.76 8.24
C PHE A 173 -2.13 -14.89 9.22
N TRP A 174 -3.04 -14.05 8.72
CA TRP A 174 -3.88 -13.19 9.55
C TRP A 174 -4.68 -13.97 10.58
N ARG A 175 -5.37 -15.06 10.19
CA ARG A 175 -6.15 -15.89 11.13
C ARG A 175 -5.29 -16.54 12.22
N ALA A 176 -4.05 -16.91 11.89
CA ALA A 176 -3.15 -17.48 12.89
C ALA A 176 -2.69 -16.41 13.89
N LEU A 177 -2.47 -15.18 13.42
CA LEU A 177 -1.92 -14.07 14.20
C LEU A 177 -2.96 -13.28 14.99
N ALA A 178 -4.13 -13.03 14.41
CA ALA A 178 -5.22 -12.25 14.99
C ALA A 178 -6.38 -13.19 15.38
N PRO A 179 -6.53 -13.53 16.69
CA PRO A 179 -7.57 -14.43 17.13
C PRO A 179 -8.96 -13.76 17.01
N THR A 180 -9.99 -14.56 16.81
CA THR A 180 -11.38 -14.09 16.75
C THR A 180 -11.84 -13.59 18.13
N GLY A 181 -12.40 -12.38 18.21
CA GLY A 181 -12.97 -11.83 19.46
C GLY A 181 -12.60 -10.39 19.86
N GLY A 182 -11.98 -9.59 18.99
CA GLY A 182 -11.93 -8.12 19.16
C GLY A 182 -11.03 -7.57 20.27
N SER A 183 -10.15 -8.37 20.88
CA SER A 183 -9.29 -7.94 21.99
C SER A 183 -8.17 -6.94 21.61
N GLY A 184 -7.95 -6.70 20.31
CA GLY A 184 -6.86 -5.86 19.80
C GLY A 184 -5.46 -6.41 20.10
N ARG A 185 -5.35 -7.70 20.45
CA ARG A 185 -4.09 -8.36 20.80
C ARG A 185 -3.80 -9.51 19.85
N PHE A 186 -2.56 -9.60 19.38
CA PHE A 186 -2.13 -10.72 18.56
C PHE A 186 -1.79 -11.95 19.40
N THR A 187 -1.92 -13.13 18.78
CA THR A 187 -1.41 -14.39 19.32
C THR A 187 0.13 -14.42 19.26
N GLY A 188 0.73 -15.41 19.92
CA GLY A 188 2.18 -15.59 19.88
C GLY A 188 2.98 -14.49 20.59
N GLY A 189 2.31 -13.56 21.28
CA GLY A 189 2.94 -12.46 22.01
C GLY A 189 3.31 -11.26 21.17
N VAL A 190 2.89 -11.18 19.89
CA VAL A 190 3.18 -10.01 19.05
C VAL A 190 2.53 -8.75 19.66
N GLY A 191 3.36 -7.74 19.86
CA GLY A 191 3.04 -6.39 20.26
C GLY A 191 2.50 -5.61 19.07
N LYS A 192 3.34 -5.17 18.13
CA LYS A 192 2.87 -4.40 16.96
C LYS A 192 3.41 -4.94 15.64
N LEU A 193 2.61 -4.86 14.58
CA LEU A 193 2.98 -5.30 13.23
C LEU A 193 3.06 -4.09 12.27
N TRP A 194 4.16 -3.98 11.53
CA TRP A 194 4.50 -2.85 10.67
C TRP A 194 4.76 -3.24 9.21
N LEU A 195 4.65 -2.28 8.28
CA LEU A 195 5.16 -2.40 6.91
C LEU A 195 6.69 -2.17 6.88
N ASP A 196 7.40 -2.88 6.01
CA ASP A 196 8.85 -2.71 5.77
C ASP A 196 9.08 -2.01 4.41
N GLY A 197 9.07 -0.66 4.40
CA GLY A 197 9.02 0.21 3.20
C GLY A 197 10.35 0.46 2.43
N ARG A 198 10.31 1.18 1.29
CA ARG A 198 11.46 1.44 0.38
C ARG A 198 12.01 2.89 0.41
N VAL A 199 13.25 3.15 -0.06
CA VAL A 199 13.90 4.49 -0.13
C VAL A 199 14.90 4.68 -1.33
N GLN A 200 15.23 5.93 -1.77
CA GLN A 200 16.07 6.31 -2.99
C GLN A 200 17.22 7.38 -2.75
N VAL A 201 18.06 7.77 -3.77
CA VAL A 201 19.48 8.32 -3.66
C VAL A 201 19.88 9.56 -4.58
N ASP A 202 20.72 10.55 -4.14
CA ASP A 202 21.54 11.55 -4.98
C ASP A 202 22.77 12.33 -4.29
N LEU A 203 23.92 12.61 -5.00
CA LEU A 203 25.46 12.90 -4.95
C LEU A 203 26.39 13.66 -3.85
N ALA A 204 27.76 13.57 -3.95
CA ALA A 204 28.90 13.52 -2.93
C ALA A 204 30.03 14.62 -2.84
N ASP A 205 30.64 14.86 -1.63
CA ASP A 205 32.07 15.26 -1.27
C ASP A 205 32.22 15.69 0.24
N SER A 206 32.72 14.85 1.17
CA SER A 206 32.43 15.03 2.63
C SER A 206 33.58 15.22 3.65
N VAL A 207 34.74 14.56 3.52
CA VAL A 207 35.81 14.61 4.55
C VAL A 207 36.51 15.97 4.60
N ALA A 208 36.65 16.63 3.44
CA ALA A 208 37.20 17.98 3.36
C ALA A 208 36.27 19.02 4.04
N GLN A 209 34.95 18.79 4.02
CA GLN A 209 33.96 19.72 4.57
C GLN A 209 34.09 19.91 6.08
N VAL A 210 34.59 18.91 6.81
CA VAL A 210 34.78 18.97 8.28
C VAL A 210 36.19 19.42 8.69
N GLY A 211 37.08 19.71 7.74
CA GLY A 211 38.42 20.23 8.02
C GLY A 211 39.45 19.17 8.45
N ALA A 212 39.21 17.88 8.20
CA ALA A 212 40.13 16.81 8.60
C ALA A 212 41.54 16.94 7.94
N PRO A 213 41.67 17.28 6.64
CA PRO A 213 42.99 17.47 6.02
C PRO A 213 43.87 18.51 6.70
N GLN A 214 43.28 19.58 7.25
CA GLN A 214 43.98 20.63 7.99
C GLN A 214 44.54 20.08 9.32
N ALA A 215 43.79 19.24 10.02
CA ALA A 215 44.25 18.57 11.23
C ALA A 215 45.41 17.60 10.94
N TRP A 216 45.34 16.83 9.85
CA TRP A 216 46.43 15.93 9.44
C TRP A 216 47.72 16.69 9.12
N ALA A 217 47.60 17.83 8.42
CA ALA A 217 48.73 18.69 8.10
C ALA A 217 49.39 19.27 9.37
N ALA A 218 48.62 19.44 10.45
CA ALA A 218 49.11 19.81 11.78
C ALA A 218 49.65 18.63 12.61
N GLY A 219 49.71 17.42 12.04
CA GLY A 219 50.21 16.21 12.71
C GLY A 219 49.17 15.47 13.55
N SER A 220 47.88 15.80 13.43
CA SER A 220 46.80 15.19 14.18
C SER A 220 45.91 14.34 13.26
N ASP A 221 46.28 13.06 13.10
CA ASP A 221 45.57 12.09 12.25
C ASP A 221 44.88 10.96 13.02
N GLY A 222 44.91 11.02 14.35
CA GLY A 222 44.35 10.00 15.25
C GLY A 222 45.32 8.90 15.66
N THR A 223 46.60 8.97 15.26
CA THR A 223 47.63 8.01 15.69
C THR A 223 47.67 7.87 17.22
N GLY A 224 47.61 6.63 17.70
CA GLY A 224 47.59 6.32 19.15
C GLY A 224 46.21 6.32 19.79
N SER A 225 45.14 6.56 19.01
CA SER A 225 43.75 6.38 19.45
C SER A 225 43.12 5.12 18.84
N THR A 226 42.10 4.62 19.53
CA THR A 226 41.31 3.46 19.09
C THR A 226 39.83 3.81 19.08
N VAL A 227 39.15 3.50 17.97
CA VAL A 227 37.69 3.66 17.82
C VAL A 227 37.03 2.29 17.72
N ALA A 228 36.03 2.04 18.54
CA ALA A 228 35.16 0.89 18.36
C ALA A 228 34.01 1.24 17.40
N VAL A 229 33.83 0.44 16.35
CA VAL A 229 32.74 0.59 15.38
C VAL A 229 31.75 -0.55 15.61
N LEU A 230 30.55 -0.20 16.08
CA LEU A 230 29.46 -1.16 16.30
C LEU A 230 28.50 -1.11 15.12
N ASP A 231 28.60 -2.08 14.20
CA ASP A 231 27.90 -2.05 12.90
C ASP A 231 27.66 -3.47 12.29
N THR A 232 27.55 -3.60 10.96
CA THR A 232 27.33 -4.86 10.21
C THR A 232 28.58 -5.72 10.03
N GLY A 233 29.67 -5.41 10.73
CA GLY A 233 30.97 -6.07 10.60
C GLY A 233 31.93 -5.26 9.73
N VAL A 234 32.98 -5.93 9.22
CA VAL A 234 33.96 -5.29 8.34
C VAL A 234 34.48 -6.25 7.25
N ASP A 235 34.76 -5.73 6.06
CA ASP A 235 35.64 -6.39 5.10
C ASP A 235 37.10 -6.05 5.42
N ALA A 236 37.71 -6.87 6.26
CA ALA A 236 39.10 -6.72 6.67
C ALA A 236 40.12 -6.85 5.51
N THR A 237 39.68 -7.36 4.35
CA THR A 237 40.53 -7.51 3.17
C THR A 237 40.54 -6.28 2.27
N HIS A 238 39.69 -5.29 2.54
CA HIS A 238 39.68 -4.04 1.79
C HIS A 238 41.04 -3.31 1.94
N PRO A 239 41.66 -2.82 0.86
CA PRO A 239 42.98 -2.16 0.94
C PRO A 239 43.02 -1.02 1.95
N ASP A 240 41.95 -0.22 2.03
CA ASP A 240 41.88 0.94 2.94
C ASP A 240 41.90 0.58 4.43
N LEU A 241 41.53 -0.65 4.79
CA LEU A 241 41.40 -1.13 6.18
C LEU A 241 42.50 -2.13 6.56
N THR A 242 43.40 -2.45 5.62
CA THR A 242 44.51 -3.37 5.87
C THR A 242 45.42 -2.82 6.96
N GLY A 243 45.60 -3.58 8.05
CA GLY A 243 46.43 -3.19 9.20
C GLY A 243 45.76 -2.28 10.23
N LYS A 244 44.49 -1.88 10.01
CA LYS A 244 43.73 -0.99 10.90
C LYS A 244 42.92 -1.70 11.98
N ILE A 245 42.45 -2.91 11.70
CA ILE A 245 41.59 -3.66 12.61
C ILE A 245 42.46 -4.42 13.62
N LYS A 246 42.39 -4.05 14.91
CA LYS A 246 43.15 -4.70 15.99
C LYS A 246 42.43 -5.89 16.59
N ASP A 247 41.11 -5.80 16.67
CA ASP A 247 40.25 -6.88 17.10
C ASP A 247 38.90 -6.74 16.41
N ALA A 248 38.24 -7.88 16.22
CA ALA A 248 36.90 -7.93 15.66
C ALA A 248 36.11 -9.02 16.38
N VAL A 249 34.97 -8.64 16.95
CA VAL A 249 34.08 -9.52 17.69
C VAL A 249 32.70 -9.41 17.09
N SER A 250 32.07 -10.56 16.84
CA SER A 250 30.66 -10.61 16.45
C SER A 250 29.81 -10.86 17.69
N PHE A 251 28.93 -9.90 17.99
CA PHE A 251 27.87 -10.03 18.99
C PHE A 251 26.58 -10.59 18.37
N VAL A 252 26.58 -10.79 17.04
CA VAL A 252 25.54 -11.48 16.27
C VAL A 252 25.78 -13.01 16.31
N PRO A 253 24.94 -13.80 17.00
CA PRO A 253 25.11 -15.24 17.13
C PRO A 253 25.18 -15.95 15.78
N GLY A 254 26.18 -16.82 15.62
CA GLY A 254 26.36 -17.63 14.41
C GLY A 254 26.88 -16.86 13.20
N SER A 255 27.18 -15.56 13.35
CA SER A 255 27.81 -14.76 12.29
C SER A 255 29.28 -14.53 12.61
N ASP A 256 30.13 -14.60 11.59
CA ASP A 256 31.49 -14.07 11.67
C ASP A 256 31.48 -12.53 11.66
N THR A 257 32.65 -11.92 11.75
CA THR A 257 32.84 -10.46 11.71
C THR A 257 32.81 -9.88 10.30
N GLY A 258 32.65 -10.73 9.27
CA GLY A 258 32.65 -10.31 7.88
C GLY A 258 31.43 -9.44 7.56
N ASP A 259 31.63 -8.42 6.74
CA ASP A 259 30.57 -7.52 6.32
C ASP A 259 30.00 -7.92 4.95
N ARG A 260 28.89 -8.65 4.96
CA ARG A 260 28.18 -9.01 3.72
C ARG A 260 27.21 -7.92 3.27
N ARG A 261 26.82 -7.01 4.17
CA ARG A 261 25.95 -5.87 3.86
C ARG A 261 26.72 -4.74 3.20
N GLY A 262 27.95 -4.49 3.63
CA GLY A 262 28.82 -3.41 3.18
C GLY A 262 28.75 -2.12 4.01
N HIS A 263 27.79 -2.00 4.93
CA HIS A 263 27.55 -0.77 5.69
C HIS A 263 28.65 -0.52 6.72
N GLY A 264 29.01 -1.53 7.53
CA GLY A 264 30.06 -1.42 8.53
C GLY A 264 31.45 -1.16 7.94
N THR A 265 31.75 -1.71 6.75
CA THR A 265 32.98 -1.41 6.00
C THR A 265 33.02 0.05 5.56
N HIS A 266 31.89 0.55 5.05
CA HIS A 266 31.74 1.95 4.64
C HIS A 266 31.95 2.90 5.83
N VAL A 267 31.28 2.63 6.95
CA VAL A 267 31.41 3.37 8.22
C VAL A 267 32.84 3.31 8.77
N ALA A 268 33.44 2.12 8.88
CA ALA A 268 34.81 1.95 9.39
C ALA A 268 35.84 2.70 8.55
N SER A 269 35.69 2.69 7.22
CA SER A 269 36.58 3.43 6.33
C SER A 269 36.37 4.95 6.41
N THR A 270 35.14 5.41 6.68
CA THR A 270 34.87 6.84 6.93
C THR A 270 35.56 7.31 8.22
N VAL A 271 35.69 6.44 9.23
CA VAL A 271 36.46 6.73 10.45
C VAL A 271 37.97 6.73 10.17
N ALA A 272 38.54 5.61 9.71
CA ALA A 272 40.01 5.42 9.70
C ALA A 272 40.58 4.80 8.42
N GLY A 273 39.84 4.85 7.30
CA GLY A 273 40.29 4.36 6.00
C GLY A 273 41.57 5.08 5.54
N THR A 274 42.55 4.32 5.07
CA THR A 274 43.84 4.87 4.61
C THR A 274 43.79 5.46 3.20
N GLY A 275 42.71 5.23 2.44
CA GLY A 275 42.58 5.60 1.04
C GLY A 275 43.48 4.79 0.10
N ALA A 276 44.06 3.67 0.53
CA ALA A 276 45.03 2.90 -0.25
C ALA A 276 44.50 2.47 -1.63
N ALA A 277 43.22 2.09 -1.76
CA ALA A 277 42.60 1.71 -3.03
C ALA A 277 42.42 2.88 -4.01
N SER A 278 42.48 4.12 -3.54
CA SER A 278 42.38 5.36 -4.33
C SER A 278 43.70 6.16 -4.39
N GLY A 279 44.82 5.54 -4.02
CA GLY A 279 46.13 6.22 -4.00
C GLY A 279 46.25 7.30 -2.90
N GLY A 280 45.43 7.22 -1.85
CA GLY A 280 45.41 8.13 -0.71
C GLY A 280 44.40 9.26 -0.79
N THR A 281 43.49 9.23 -1.78
CA THR A 281 42.47 10.27 -2.01
C THR A 281 41.30 10.13 -1.04
N GLU A 282 40.72 8.93 -0.95
CA GLU A 282 39.52 8.63 -0.14
C GLU A 282 39.89 8.21 1.29
N LYS A 283 40.57 9.10 2.02
CA LYS A 283 40.92 8.87 3.44
C LYS A 283 39.71 9.12 4.34
N GLY A 284 39.57 8.29 5.38
CA GLY A 284 38.67 8.56 6.51
C GLY A 284 39.15 9.74 7.34
N VAL A 285 38.33 10.21 8.29
CA VAL A 285 38.62 11.41 9.10
C VAL A 285 39.87 11.24 9.97
N ALA A 286 40.11 10.07 10.55
CA ALA A 286 41.24 9.74 11.42
C ALA A 286 42.06 8.57 10.85
N PRO A 287 42.78 8.77 9.74
CA PRO A 287 43.48 7.69 9.04
C PRO A 287 44.65 7.10 9.84
N GLY A 288 45.07 7.71 10.96
CA GLY A 288 46.06 7.21 11.90
C GLY A 288 45.49 6.31 13.01
N ALA A 289 44.17 6.35 13.26
CA ALA A 289 43.54 5.60 14.33
C ALA A 289 43.50 4.09 14.07
N ASP A 290 43.41 3.32 15.15
CA ASP A 290 43.15 1.88 15.15
C ASP A 290 41.65 1.60 15.33
N LEU A 291 41.18 0.48 14.79
CA LEU A 291 39.76 0.08 14.82
C LEU A 291 39.55 -1.20 15.62
N LEU A 292 38.51 -1.19 16.45
CA LEU A 292 37.88 -2.39 17.02
C LEU A 292 36.52 -2.57 16.37
N ILE A 293 36.24 -3.74 15.83
CA ILE A 293 35.00 -3.97 15.08
C ILE A 293 34.06 -4.85 15.90
N GLY A 294 32.96 -4.27 16.38
CA GLY A 294 31.87 -5.01 16.96
C GLY A 294 30.77 -5.22 15.92
N LYS A 295 30.63 -6.42 15.38
CA LYS A 295 29.45 -6.74 14.57
C LYS A 295 28.26 -6.89 15.51
N VAL A 296 27.41 -5.86 15.56
CA VAL A 296 26.18 -5.84 16.37
C VAL A 296 24.93 -5.84 15.50
N LEU A 297 25.10 -5.65 14.18
CA LEU A 297 24.07 -5.77 13.15
C LEU A 297 24.44 -6.97 12.25
N ASP A 298 23.47 -7.77 11.83
CA ASP A 298 23.74 -8.91 10.95
C ASP A 298 23.90 -8.51 9.47
N ASP A 299 24.06 -9.51 8.59
CA ASP A 299 24.33 -9.36 7.16
C ASP A 299 23.24 -8.67 6.33
N THR A 300 22.08 -8.40 6.93
CA THR A 300 21.01 -7.64 6.27
C THR A 300 20.85 -6.23 6.83
N GLY A 301 21.63 -5.86 7.87
CA GLY A 301 21.71 -4.48 8.37
C GLY A 301 20.91 -4.16 9.63
N SER A 302 20.43 -5.15 10.38
CA SER A 302 19.83 -4.87 11.71
C SER A 302 20.43 -5.72 12.81
N GLY A 303 20.38 -5.17 14.01
CA GLY A 303 20.88 -5.78 15.21
C GLY A 303 19.83 -5.81 16.28
N LEU A 304 20.20 -6.27 17.47
CA LEU A 304 19.31 -6.32 18.62
C LEU A 304 19.77 -5.40 19.71
N ASN A 305 18.87 -4.91 20.55
CA ASN A 305 19.22 -4.05 21.68
C ASN A 305 20.19 -4.82 22.57
N SER A 306 20.01 -6.13 22.73
CA SER A 306 20.95 -6.98 23.45
C SER A 306 22.33 -7.14 22.76
N TRP A 307 22.40 -7.24 21.42
CA TRP A 307 23.68 -7.33 20.71
C TRP A 307 24.42 -6.00 20.73
N ILE A 308 23.66 -4.94 20.52
CA ILE A 308 24.11 -3.56 20.54
C ILE A 308 24.61 -3.22 21.94
N ILE A 309 23.84 -3.50 23.01
CA ILE A 309 24.27 -3.28 24.41
C ILE A 309 25.48 -4.15 24.76
N ALA A 310 25.54 -5.43 24.37
CA ALA A 310 26.72 -6.25 24.61
C ALA A 310 27.96 -5.71 23.86
N GLY A 311 27.75 -5.25 22.63
CA GLY A 311 28.76 -4.53 21.86
C GLY A 311 29.16 -3.21 22.53
N MET A 312 28.22 -2.47 23.11
CA MET A 312 28.49 -1.24 23.88
C MET A 312 29.32 -1.55 25.14
N GLU A 313 28.96 -2.59 25.89
CA GLU A 313 29.66 -3.04 27.10
C GLU A 313 31.10 -3.45 26.77
N TRP A 314 31.28 -4.23 25.70
CA TRP A 314 32.61 -4.58 25.21
C TRP A 314 33.36 -3.34 24.72
N ALA A 315 32.76 -2.54 23.85
CA ALA A 315 33.41 -1.38 23.27
C ALA A 315 33.85 -0.38 24.35
N ALA A 316 33.01 -0.11 25.36
CA ALA A 316 33.32 0.82 26.45
C ALA A 316 34.48 0.37 27.35
N GLN A 317 34.82 -0.93 27.34
CA GLN A 317 35.99 -1.44 28.05
C GLN A 317 37.28 -1.36 27.22
N HIS A 318 37.17 -1.22 25.89
CA HIS A 318 38.30 -1.36 24.97
C HIS A 318 38.59 -0.10 24.14
N ALA A 319 37.66 0.85 24.05
CA ALA A 319 37.80 2.09 23.31
C ALA A 319 37.19 3.27 24.07
N ARG A 320 37.77 4.45 23.88
CA ARG A 320 37.26 5.71 24.44
C ARG A 320 36.16 6.35 23.59
N VAL A 321 36.12 5.99 22.31
CA VAL A 321 35.16 6.49 21.33
C VAL A 321 34.50 5.28 20.67
N VAL A 322 33.17 5.28 20.69
CA VAL A 322 32.34 4.23 20.09
C VAL A 322 31.46 4.86 19.02
N ASN A 323 31.66 4.48 17.76
CA ASN A 323 30.78 4.84 16.67
C ASN A 323 29.60 3.87 16.60
N MET A 324 28.39 4.43 16.60
CA MET A 324 27.14 3.69 16.50
C MET A 324 26.27 4.30 15.39
N SER A 325 26.52 3.88 14.16
CA SER A 325 25.77 4.29 12.97
C SER A 325 24.42 3.56 12.85
N LEU A 326 23.71 3.49 13.96
CA LEU A 326 22.50 2.70 14.18
C LEU A 326 21.56 3.41 15.15
N GLY A 327 20.29 3.02 15.16
CA GLY A 327 19.28 3.51 16.09
C GLY A 327 17.90 2.90 15.82
N SER A 328 16.92 3.20 16.67
CA SER A 328 15.52 2.84 16.50
C SER A 328 14.81 3.82 15.56
N THR A 329 13.84 3.31 14.80
CA THR A 329 12.90 4.13 14.03
C THR A 329 11.81 4.74 14.91
N GLU A 330 11.51 4.10 16.05
CA GLU A 330 10.60 4.62 17.06
C GLU A 330 11.21 5.85 17.75
N PRO A 331 10.46 6.95 17.86
CA PRO A 331 10.85 8.08 18.71
C PRO A 331 11.04 7.65 20.17
N SER A 332 12.03 8.22 20.85
CA SER A 332 12.33 7.91 22.25
C SER A 332 12.44 9.18 23.10
N ASP A 333 11.99 9.07 24.35
CA ASP A 333 12.18 10.05 25.43
C ASP A 333 13.50 9.83 26.20
N GLY A 334 14.32 8.85 25.77
CA GLY A 334 15.59 8.50 26.41
C GLY A 334 15.46 7.55 27.62
N THR A 335 14.25 7.06 27.93
CA THR A 335 14.04 6.13 29.05
C THR A 335 14.18 4.66 28.65
N ASP A 336 14.41 4.37 27.37
CA ASP A 336 14.51 3.01 26.86
C ASP A 336 15.86 2.31 27.21
N PRO A 337 15.95 0.97 27.09
CA PRO A 337 17.12 0.22 27.56
C PRO A 337 18.46 0.57 26.90
N MET A 338 18.50 0.89 25.61
CA MET A 338 19.76 1.24 24.95
C MET A 338 20.21 2.65 25.37
N ALA A 339 19.26 3.58 25.48
CA ALA A 339 19.57 4.92 25.98
C ALA A 339 20.11 4.84 27.41
N GLN A 340 19.46 4.08 28.29
CA GLN A 340 19.97 3.86 29.65
C GLN A 340 21.31 3.11 29.70
N ALA A 341 21.62 2.24 28.71
CA ALA A 341 22.92 1.57 28.63
C ALA A 341 24.03 2.57 28.31
N VAL A 342 23.79 3.49 27.37
CA VAL A 342 24.71 4.60 27.08
C VAL A 342 24.95 5.42 28.35
N GLU A 343 23.90 5.84 29.06
CA GLU A 343 24.04 6.60 30.31
C GLU A 343 24.93 5.89 31.32
N ARG A 344 24.68 4.60 31.58
CA ARG A 344 25.44 3.82 32.57
C ARG A 344 26.88 3.60 32.15
N LEU A 345 27.12 3.23 30.89
CA LEU A 345 28.45 2.89 30.40
C LEU A 345 29.34 4.13 30.31
N THR A 346 28.79 5.27 29.86
CA THR A 346 29.51 6.55 29.90
C THR A 346 29.87 6.92 31.34
N ALA A 347 28.93 6.84 32.29
CA ALA A 347 29.21 7.13 33.69
C ALA A 347 30.28 6.21 34.32
N GLN A 348 30.32 4.94 33.92
CA GLN A 348 31.25 3.94 34.48
C GLN A 348 32.65 4.00 33.88
N THR A 349 32.77 4.27 32.58
CA THR A 349 34.01 4.10 31.82
C THR A 349 34.59 5.41 31.30
N GLY A 350 33.79 6.48 31.28
CA GLY A 350 34.13 7.73 30.59
C GLY A 350 34.12 7.61 29.07
N THR A 351 33.57 6.54 28.51
CA THR A 351 33.48 6.32 27.05
C THR A 351 32.46 7.27 26.41
N LEU A 352 32.84 7.85 25.26
CA LEU A 352 31.96 8.62 24.41
C LEU A 352 31.27 7.72 23.38
N PHE A 353 29.94 7.68 23.40
CA PHE A 353 29.13 7.06 22.35
C PHE A 353 28.67 8.12 21.35
N VAL A 354 29.12 7.98 20.10
CA VAL A 354 28.74 8.82 18.97
C VAL A 354 27.69 8.09 18.15
N ILE A 355 26.47 8.62 18.10
CA ILE A 355 25.28 7.87 17.69
C ILE A 355 24.50 8.62 16.62
N ALA A 356 24.01 7.91 15.61
CA ALA A 356 23.15 8.49 14.58
C ALA A 356 21.84 9.06 15.15
N ALA A 357 21.39 10.22 14.68
CA ALA A 357 20.09 10.80 15.08
C ALA A 357 18.89 9.98 14.57
N GLY A 358 19.02 9.35 13.41
CA GLY A 358 17.95 8.61 12.73
C GLY A 358 17.62 9.22 11.36
N ASN A 359 16.93 8.43 10.53
CA ASN A 359 16.54 8.81 9.16
C ASN A 359 15.01 8.83 8.97
N THR A 360 14.26 9.18 10.03
CA THR A 360 12.78 9.04 10.07
C THR A 360 12.03 10.32 9.67
N TYR A 361 12.74 11.34 9.16
CA TYR A 361 12.17 12.64 8.78
C TYR A 361 11.47 13.37 9.94
N GLY A 362 11.00 14.58 9.70
CA GLY A 362 10.08 15.26 10.63
C GLY A 362 10.66 15.62 12.00
N GLU A 363 9.82 16.21 12.82
CA GLU A 363 10.12 16.63 14.19
C GLU A 363 9.72 15.55 15.18
N SER A 364 10.39 15.50 16.34
CA SER A 364 10.12 14.49 17.37
C SER A 364 10.31 13.06 16.91
N THR A 365 11.37 12.83 16.14
CA THR A 365 11.73 11.54 15.56
C THR A 365 13.12 11.04 15.95
N ILE A 366 13.74 11.64 16.97
CA ILE A 366 14.99 11.15 17.55
C ILE A 366 14.75 9.80 18.21
N GLY A 367 15.47 8.79 17.73
CA GLY A 367 15.39 7.43 18.24
C GLY A 367 16.47 7.10 19.28
N SER A 368 16.37 5.90 19.83
CA SER A 368 17.38 5.33 20.73
C SER A 368 18.50 4.63 19.95
N PRO A 369 19.76 4.59 20.42
CA PRO A 369 20.29 5.17 21.66
C PRO A 369 20.58 6.67 21.59
N GLY A 370 20.37 7.31 20.43
CA GLY A 370 20.60 8.74 20.24
C GLY A 370 19.76 9.64 21.16
N ALA A 371 18.68 9.14 21.74
CA ALA A 371 17.88 9.84 22.72
C ALA A 371 18.56 10.00 24.10
N ALA A 372 19.59 9.20 24.43
CA ALA A 372 20.33 9.33 25.69
C ALA A 372 20.96 10.73 25.82
N ASN A 373 20.85 11.34 27.00
CA ASN A 373 21.48 12.64 27.30
C ASN A 373 23.01 12.58 27.11
N SER A 374 23.64 11.49 27.56
CA SER A 374 25.11 11.30 27.46
C SER A 374 25.60 10.96 26.04
N ALA A 375 24.73 10.51 25.12
CA ALA A 375 25.12 10.26 23.73
C ALA A 375 25.52 11.56 23.02
N LEU A 376 26.51 11.51 22.12
CA LEU A 376 26.75 12.54 21.11
C LEU A 376 25.99 12.16 19.84
N THR A 377 24.79 12.71 19.69
CA THR A 377 23.82 12.37 18.66
C THR A 377 24.00 13.22 17.42
N VAL A 378 24.16 12.58 16.27
CA VAL A 378 24.66 13.21 15.03
C VAL A 378 23.58 13.30 13.96
N ALA A 379 23.23 14.54 13.59
CA ALA A 379 22.40 14.86 12.43
C ALA A 379 23.21 14.85 11.12
N ALA A 380 22.50 14.80 9.99
CA ALA A 380 23.14 14.80 8.66
C ALA A 380 22.94 16.13 7.91
N VAL A 381 24.02 16.62 7.30
CA VAL A 381 23.99 17.70 6.29
C VAL A 381 24.53 17.20 4.94
N ASP A 382 24.20 17.90 3.86
CA ASP A 382 24.78 17.71 2.53
C ASP A 382 26.09 18.52 2.37
N GLY A 383 26.73 18.40 1.20
CA GLY A 383 27.97 19.12 0.86
C GLY A 383 27.86 20.66 0.85
N ARG A 384 26.66 21.22 1.04
CA ARG A 384 26.39 22.67 1.09
C ARG A 384 25.98 23.14 2.48
N ASP A 385 26.20 22.31 3.50
CA ASP A 385 25.75 22.53 4.88
C ASP A 385 24.21 22.64 5.02
N VAL A 386 23.44 22.12 4.06
CA VAL A 386 21.99 22.04 4.16
C VAL A 386 21.63 20.76 4.90
N ARG A 387 20.75 20.85 5.92
CA ARG A 387 20.25 19.67 6.63
C ARG A 387 19.61 18.68 5.66
N ALA A 388 19.98 17.41 5.75
CA ALA A 388 19.35 16.34 5.00
C ALA A 388 17.88 16.19 5.42
N ALA A 389 16.97 16.06 4.44
CA ALA A 389 15.53 15.96 4.70
C ALA A 389 15.16 14.74 5.57
N PHE A 390 15.88 13.63 5.39
CA PHE A 390 15.70 12.40 6.16
C PHE A 390 16.17 12.50 7.60
N SER A 391 17.06 13.44 7.93
CA SER A 391 17.67 13.52 9.27
C SER A 391 16.58 13.72 10.32
N SER A 392 16.48 12.78 11.26
CA SER A 392 15.57 12.91 12.40
C SER A 392 15.87 14.20 13.17
N GLN A 393 14.80 14.86 13.64
CA GLN A 393 14.89 16.13 14.36
C GLN A 393 14.30 15.97 15.76
N GLY A 394 14.85 16.73 16.70
CA GLY A 394 14.20 16.92 17.98
C GLY A 394 13.02 17.87 17.88
N PRO A 395 12.46 18.28 19.03
CA PRO A 395 12.77 17.79 20.38
C PRO A 395 12.43 16.31 20.56
N ARG A 396 13.02 15.62 21.55
CA ARG A 396 12.68 14.22 21.84
C ARG A 396 11.18 14.02 22.05
N PHE A 397 10.69 12.84 21.68
CA PHE A 397 9.27 12.52 21.85
C PHE A 397 8.93 12.43 23.35
N GLY A 398 7.73 12.88 23.73
CA GLY A 398 7.27 12.85 25.12
C GLY A 398 7.85 13.98 25.97
N ASP A 399 9.14 13.92 26.31
CA ASP A 399 9.79 14.84 27.26
C ASP A 399 10.28 16.16 26.65
N GLN A 400 10.25 16.26 25.32
CA GLN A 400 10.71 17.39 24.52
C GLN A 400 12.20 17.78 24.70
N GLY A 401 13.05 16.84 25.11
CA GLY A 401 14.47 17.12 25.37
C GLY A 401 15.30 17.54 24.13
N LEU A 402 16.36 18.30 24.36
CA LEU A 402 17.24 18.82 23.31
C LEU A 402 18.13 17.76 22.65
N LYS A 403 17.77 17.41 21.41
CA LYS A 403 18.54 16.58 20.45
C LYS A 403 18.26 17.06 19.02
N PRO A 404 19.12 16.76 18.02
CA PRO A 404 20.44 16.12 18.11
C PRO A 404 21.49 17.03 18.78
N ASP A 405 22.71 16.54 19.00
CA ASP A 405 23.77 17.31 19.68
C ASP A 405 24.68 18.06 18.69
N ILE A 406 24.96 17.47 17.53
CA ILE A 406 25.82 18.04 16.48
C ILE A 406 25.37 17.52 15.11
N SER A 407 25.88 18.10 14.03
CA SER A 407 25.69 17.61 12.67
C SER A 407 27.01 17.36 11.94
N ALA A 408 26.99 16.50 10.93
CA ALA A 408 28.12 16.23 10.06
C ALA A 408 27.65 15.80 8.65
N PRO A 409 28.54 15.79 7.64
CA PRO A 409 28.19 15.37 6.29
C PRO A 409 27.69 13.92 6.26
N GLY A 410 26.45 13.72 5.81
CA GLY A 410 25.79 12.41 5.77
C GLY A 410 25.11 12.08 4.45
N VAL A 411 25.17 12.97 3.45
CA VAL A 411 24.58 12.75 2.13
C VAL A 411 25.69 12.33 1.17
N GLN A 412 25.57 11.11 0.63
CA GLN A 412 26.41 10.56 -0.46
C GLN A 412 27.87 10.49 -0.14
N ILE A 413 28.15 9.98 1.04
CA ILE A 413 29.49 9.79 1.49
C ILE A 413 30.09 8.63 0.67
N LEU A 414 31.15 8.93 -0.08
CA LEU A 414 31.93 7.93 -0.81
C LEU A 414 32.90 7.29 0.18
N ALA A 415 32.80 5.98 0.38
CA ALA A 415 33.70 5.25 1.25
C ALA A 415 33.84 3.78 0.79
N ALA A 416 34.66 3.00 1.48
CA ALA A 416 35.04 1.65 1.07
C ALA A 416 33.80 0.74 0.89
N ARG A 417 33.79 -0.01 -0.21
CA ARG A 417 32.77 -1.03 -0.51
C ARG A 417 33.30 -2.40 -0.07
N ALA A 418 32.54 -3.11 0.76
CA ALA A 418 32.85 -4.51 1.05
C ALA A 418 32.74 -5.37 -0.22
N ALA A 419 33.70 -6.26 -0.47
CA ALA A 419 33.75 -7.06 -1.69
C ALA A 419 32.48 -7.87 -1.93
N GLN A 420 31.85 -8.36 -0.85
CA GLN A 420 30.64 -9.20 -0.87
C GLN A 420 29.33 -8.42 -0.97
N SER A 421 29.36 -7.08 -0.87
CA SER A 421 28.17 -6.23 -1.04
C SER A 421 27.88 -5.97 -2.54
N PRO A 422 26.62 -5.74 -2.95
CA PRO A 422 26.30 -5.42 -4.34
C PRO A 422 27.06 -4.19 -4.88
N GLY A 423 27.41 -4.22 -6.17
CA GLY A 423 28.13 -3.13 -6.85
C GLY A 423 29.49 -3.56 -7.42
N THR A 424 30.19 -2.63 -8.06
CA THR A 424 31.52 -2.83 -8.66
C THR A 424 32.51 -1.79 -8.12
N GLY A 425 33.81 -2.11 -8.16
CA GLY A 425 34.87 -1.22 -7.66
C GLY A 425 35.11 -1.32 -6.15
N SER A 426 36.00 -0.46 -5.64
CA SER A 426 36.44 -0.41 -4.24
C SER A 426 35.65 0.58 -3.38
N TYR A 427 34.83 1.44 -3.98
CA TYR A 427 34.11 2.49 -3.25
C TYR A 427 32.64 2.52 -3.65
N VAL A 428 31.79 2.94 -2.71
CA VAL A 428 30.35 3.10 -2.91
C VAL A 428 29.85 4.34 -2.17
N LYS A 429 28.81 4.99 -2.69
CA LYS A 429 28.16 6.13 -2.05
C LYS A 429 26.98 5.66 -1.20
N MET A 430 26.86 6.18 0.01
CA MET A 430 25.72 5.95 0.90
C MET A 430 25.25 7.27 1.52
N SER A 431 23.96 7.35 1.86
CA SER A 431 23.38 8.50 2.56
C SER A 431 22.69 8.06 3.84
N GLY A 432 22.80 8.87 4.89
CA GLY A 432 22.17 8.66 6.18
C GLY A 432 22.91 9.38 7.31
N THR A 433 22.25 9.57 8.45
CA THR A 433 22.93 9.96 9.69
C THR A 433 23.99 8.93 10.10
N SER A 434 23.83 7.68 9.65
CA SER A 434 24.82 6.60 9.72
C SER A 434 26.16 6.93 9.05
N MET A 435 26.17 7.81 8.05
CA MET A 435 27.40 8.27 7.38
C MET A 435 27.93 9.59 7.99
N ALA A 436 27.08 10.39 8.62
CA ALA A 436 27.49 11.57 9.39
C ALA A 436 28.22 11.17 10.69
N THR A 437 27.70 10.16 11.39
CA THR A 437 28.23 9.64 12.66
C THR A 437 29.73 9.30 12.61
N PRO A 438 30.26 8.56 11.61
CA PRO A 438 31.68 8.22 11.56
C PRO A 438 32.60 9.40 11.29
N HIS A 439 32.11 10.51 10.69
CA HIS A 439 32.90 11.74 10.61
C HIS A 439 33.15 12.31 12.03
N VAL A 440 32.11 12.34 12.86
CA VAL A 440 32.21 12.81 14.25
C VAL A 440 33.03 11.85 15.10
N ALA A 441 32.88 10.54 14.93
CA ALA A 441 33.69 9.55 15.64
C ALA A 441 35.18 9.63 15.29
N GLY A 442 35.52 9.85 14.01
CA GLY A 442 36.91 10.10 13.60
C GLY A 442 37.48 11.37 14.21
N ALA A 443 36.71 12.46 14.25
CA ALA A 443 37.12 13.69 14.92
C ALA A 443 37.33 13.49 16.43
N ALA A 444 36.43 12.77 17.10
CA ALA A 444 36.59 12.40 18.50
C ALA A 444 37.87 11.58 18.75
N ALA A 445 38.27 10.72 17.81
CA ALA A 445 39.52 9.97 17.87
C ALA A 445 40.75 10.87 17.76
N ILE A 446 40.72 11.85 16.85
CA ILE A 446 41.77 12.88 16.73
C ILE A 446 41.91 13.67 18.03
N VAL A 447 40.81 14.14 18.60
CA VAL A 447 40.80 14.87 19.88
C VAL A 447 41.31 13.99 21.02
N ALA A 448 40.88 12.72 21.09
CA ALA A 448 41.33 11.77 22.10
C ALA A 448 42.83 11.45 22.00
N ALA A 449 43.39 11.43 20.79
CA ALA A 449 44.84 11.25 20.57
C ALA A 449 45.63 12.48 21.03
N ALA A 450 45.13 13.69 20.75
CA ALA A 450 45.75 14.93 21.20
C ALA A 450 45.64 15.14 22.71
N HIS A 451 44.57 14.62 23.32
CA HIS A 451 44.28 14.77 24.75
C HIS A 451 43.95 13.43 25.43
N PRO A 452 44.96 12.57 25.68
CA PRO A 452 44.76 11.24 26.26
C PRO A 452 44.30 11.24 27.72
N ASP A 453 44.13 12.39 28.37
CA ASP A 453 43.62 12.53 29.74
C ASP A 453 42.14 12.95 29.78
N TRP A 454 41.53 13.29 28.64
CA TRP A 454 40.15 13.76 28.60
C TRP A 454 39.14 12.61 28.65
N SER A 455 38.04 12.86 29.39
CA SER A 455 36.87 11.98 29.40
C SER A 455 36.02 12.18 28.15
N GLY A 456 35.13 11.22 27.86
CA GLY A 456 34.18 11.29 26.77
C GLY A 456 33.29 12.52 26.82
N ASP A 457 32.80 12.91 28.01
CA ASP A 457 31.99 14.13 28.18
C ASP A 457 32.77 15.40 27.82
N ARG A 458 34.07 15.44 28.16
CA ARG A 458 34.92 16.58 27.80
C ARG A 458 35.18 16.62 26.29
N ILE A 459 35.35 15.47 25.65
CA ILE A 459 35.47 15.37 24.18
C ILE A 459 34.14 15.77 23.51
N LYS A 460 33.00 15.34 24.05
CA LYS A 460 31.66 15.75 23.60
C LYS A 460 31.50 17.27 23.65
N ASP A 461 31.81 17.88 24.80
CA ASP A 461 31.79 19.33 25.00
C ASP A 461 32.72 20.06 24.00
N ALA A 462 33.94 19.55 23.78
CA ALA A 462 34.89 20.13 22.83
C ALA A 462 34.35 20.15 21.39
N LEU A 463 33.81 19.01 20.93
CA LEU A 463 33.26 18.88 19.58
C LEU A 463 32.02 19.75 19.38
N MET A 464 31.12 19.76 20.36
CA MET A 464 29.88 20.54 20.27
C MET A 464 30.17 22.04 20.33
N SER A 465 30.98 22.48 21.30
CA SER A 465 31.21 23.91 21.55
C SER A 465 32.13 24.59 20.56
N ALA A 466 32.92 23.82 19.78
CA ALA A 466 33.76 24.34 18.71
C ALA A 466 33.17 24.16 17.30
N SER A 467 31.96 23.58 17.19
CA SER A 467 31.32 23.33 15.89
C SER A 467 31.07 24.62 15.08
N ARG A 468 30.93 24.48 13.76
CA ARG A 468 30.51 25.60 12.91
C ARG A 468 29.00 25.77 13.00
N THR A 469 28.56 26.92 13.50
CA THR A 469 27.14 27.29 13.49
C THR A 469 26.62 27.43 12.05
N LEU A 470 25.39 26.98 11.82
CA LEU A 470 24.76 27.00 10.50
C LEU A 470 23.59 27.99 10.48
N PRO A 471 23.68 29.10 9.72
CA PRO A 471 22.60 30.08 9.64
C PRO A 471 21.28 29.47 9.15
N GLY A 472 20.15 29.94 9.70
CA GLY A 472 18.82 29.48 9.30
C GLY A 472 18.43 28.08 9.76
N THR A 473 19.21 27.48 10.67
CA THR A 473 18.91 26.18 11.29
C THR A 473 18.71 26.35 12.80
N THR A 474 18.04 25.37 13.42
CA THR A 474 17.85 25.36 14.88
C THR A 474 18.62 24.23 15.57
N PRO A 475 18.91 24.34 16.87
CA PRO A 475 19.41 23.25 17.70
C PRO A 475 18.65 21.93 17.58
N TYR A 476 17.31 21.96 17.43
CA TYR A 476 16.52 20.73 17.22
C TYR A 476 16.73 20.08 15.85
N GLN A 477 17.39 20.78 14.92
CA GLN A 477 17.62 20.31 13.55
C GLN A 477 19.05 19.83 13.32
N VAL A 478 20.05 20.56 13.85
CA VAL A 478 21.48 20.31 13.58
C VAL A 478 22.35 20.27 14.83
N GLY A 479 21.73 20.34 16.02
CA GLY A 479 22.45 20.44 17.28
C GLY A 479 23.20 21.77 17.40
N SER A 480 24.39 21.75 17.99
CA SER A 480 25.21 22.96 18.16
C SER A 480 25.80 23.49 16.84
N GLY A 481 25.76 22.72 15.76
CA GLY A 481 26.31 23.10 14.45
C GLY A 481 26.93 21.91 13.71
N ARG A 482 27.61 22.19 12.60
CA ARG A 482 28.37 21.17 11.85
C ARG A 482 29.77 21.02 12.44
N LEU A 483 30.22 19.79 12.60
CA LEU A 483 31.59 19.43 12.96
C LEU A 483 32.66 20.30 12.26
N ASP A 484 33.65 20.76 13.05
CA ASP A 484 34.85 21.48 12.60
C ASP A 484 36.06 20.93 13.39
N VAL A 485 36.84 20.04 12.75
CA VAL A 485 37.90 19.27 13.42
C VAL A 485 39.03 20.17 13.95
N PRO A 486 39.57 21.13 13.17
CA PRO A 486 40.60 22.04 13.68
C PRO A 486 40.16 22.86 14.88
N ALA A 487 38.91 23.34 14.89
CA ALA A 487 38.39 24.13 16.01
C ALA A 487 38.28 23.30 17.30
N ALA A 488 37.88 22.02 17.20
CA ALA A 488 37.76 21.11 18.33
C ALA A 488 39.11 20.74 19.01
N LEU A 489 40.25 20.99 18.34
CA LEU A 489 41.60 20.86 18.89
C LEU A 489 42.09 22.14 19.59
N GLY A 490 41.26 23.17 19.67
CA GLY A 490 41.57 24.42 20.36
C GLY A 490 41.83 24.25 21.86
N ASP A 491 42.38 25.31 22.44
CA ASP A 491 42.71 25.40 23.86
C ASP A 491 41.50 25.66 24.79
N LEU A 492 40.32 25.98 24.24
CA LEU A 492 39.13 26.35 24.99
C LEU A 492 37.92 25.48 24.65
N GLN A 493 37.15 25.11 25.67
CA GLN A 493 35.92 24.31 25.56
C GLN A 493 34.82 24.90 26.42
N ALA A 494 33.56 24.65 26.04
CA ALA A 494 32.39 24.96 26.86
C ALA A 494 31.43 23.76 26.94
N THR A 495 30.49 23.80 27.88
CA THR A 495 29.33 22.88 27.89
C THR A 495 28.59 22.94 26.55
N GLY A 496 28.32 21.79 25.92
CA GLY A 496 27.76 21.76 24.56
C GLY A 496 26.31 22.24 24.43
N SER A 497 25.46 21.95 25.42
CA SER A 497 24.04 22.34 25.39
C SER A 497 23.46 22.65 26.78
N ALA A 498 22.40 23.47 26.80
CA ALA A 498 21.61 23.85 27.97
C ALA A 498 20.12 23.71 27.65
N ASP A 499 19.54 22.55 28.00
CA ASP A 499 18.12 22.26 27.86
C ASP A 499 17.33 22.81 29.06
N LEU A 500 16.44 23.77 28.79
CA LEU A 500 15.62 24.48 29.77
C LEU A 500 14.25 23.83 29.99
N GLY A 501 13.91 22.74 29.28
CA GLY A 501 12.77 21.88 29.59
C GLY A 501 11.47 22.14 28.82
N PHE A 502 10.44 21.38 29.21
CA PHE A 502 9.08 21.37 28.66
C PHE A 502 8.07 21.95 29.65
N HIS A 503 7.24 22.87 29.15
CA HIS A 503 6.22 23.58 29.90
C HIS A 503 4.85 23.32 29.27
N ALA A 504 3.94 22.67 29.99
CA ALA A 504 2.66 22.20 29.46
C ALA A 504 1.52 23.22 29.61
N TRP A 505 0.62 23.29 28.63
CA TRP A 505 -0.57 24.15 28.69
C TRP A 505 -1.48 23.69 29.84
N PRO A 506 -2.08 24.58 30.65
CA PRO A 506 -2.33 26.00 30.42
C PRO A 506 -1.25 26.97 30.92
N HIS A 507 -0.05 26.50 31.26
CA HIS A 507 1.04 27.35 31.79
C HIS A 507 0.66 28.07 33.09
N THR A 508 -0.10 27.41 33.96
CA THR A 508 -0.55 28.00 35.24
C THR A 508 0.47 27.85 36.38
N ASP A 509 1.47 27.00 36.20
CA ASP A 509 2.44 26.57 37.20
C ASP A 509 3.88 26.56 36.68
N ASP A 510 4.13 27.26 35.57
CA ASP A 510 5.45 27.40 34.95
C ASP A 510 6.50 27.97 35.93
N GLN A 511 7.72 27.42 35.90
CA GLN A 511 8.83 27.81 36.78
C GLN A 511 10.12 28.04 35.98
N PRO A 512 10.96 29.02 36.35
CA PRO A 512 12.27 29.19 35.74
C PRO A 512 13.21 27.99 35.94
N VAL A 513 13.99 27.66 34.91
CA VAL A 513 14.93 26.55 34.89
C VAL A 513 16.35 27.06 34.65
N SER A 514 17.28 26.75 35.56
CA SER A 514 18.69 27.12 35.44
C SER A 514 19.59 25.95 35.00
N ARG A 515 20.62 26.26 34.20
CA ARG A 515 21.68 25.35 33.73
C ARG A 515 23.05 26.02 33.85
N THR A 516 24.05 25.26 34.29
CA THR A 516 25.43 25.76 34.41
C THR A 516 26.22 25.44 33.14
N VAL A 517 26.83 26.46 32.55
CA VAL A 517 27.78 26.36 31.44
C VAL A 517 29.19 26.46 32.01
N THR A 518 30.02 25.45 31.75
CA THR A 518 31.40 25.37 32.24
C THR A 518 32.38 25.61 31.09
N TYR A 519 33.26 26.60 31.23
CA TYR A 519 34.37 26.86 30.34
C TYR A 519 35.66 26.24 30.87
N ARG A 520 36.45 25.60 30.00
CA ARG A 520 37.70 24.93 30.35
C ARG A 520 38.80 25.37 29.40
N ASN A 521 39.95 25.77 29.95
CA ASN A 521 41.10 26.27 29.19
C ASN A 521 42.31 25.36 29.43
N SER A 522 42.75 24.65 28.38
CA SER A 522 43.96 23.83 28.38
C SER A 522 45.22 24.57 27.90
N GLY A 523 45.09 25.85 27.52
CA GLY A 523 46.21 26.70 27.17
C GLY A 523 47.05 27.16 28.38
N ASP A 524 48.19 27.76 28.08
CA ASP A 524 49.18 28.26 29.05
C ASP A 524 48.92 29.71 29.51
N ALA A 525 47.95 30.39 28.90
CA ALA A 525 47.52 31.74 29.25
C ALA A 525 46.04 31.79 29.64
N ALA A 526 45.69 32.68 30.56
CA ALA A 526 44.29 32.91 30.91
C ALA A 526 43.54 33.58 29.75
N VAL A 527 42.29 33.15 29.50
CA VAL A 527 41.42 33.69 28.45
C VAL A 527 40.23 34.39 29.10
N THR A 528 39.96 35.64 28.72
CA THR A 528 38.74 36.34 29.14
C THR A 528 37.71 36.26 28.02
N LEU A 529 36.48 35.89 28.38
CA LEU A 529 35.37 35.63 27.47
C LEU A 529 34.21 36.57 27.78
N ASP A 530 33.72 37.23 26.74
CA ASP A 530 32.44 37.92 26.72
C ASP A 530 31.34 36.97 26.25
N LEU A 531 30.28 36.83 27.03
CA LEU A 531 29.21 35.85 26.84
C LEU A 531 27.94 36.53 26.32
N ALA A 532 27.52 36.17 25.11
CA ALA A 532 26.32 36.69 24.48
C ALA A 532 25.28 35.58 24.27
N LEU A 533 24.14 35.69 24.96
CA LEU A 533 23.01 34.75 24.80
C LEU A 533 22.03 35.29 23.76
N THR A 534 21.78 34.51 22.72
CA THR A 534 20.72 34.78 21.75
C THR A 534 19.75 33.62 21.74
N VAL A 535 18.46 33.90 21.97
CA VAL A 535 17.37 32.92 21.84
C VAL A 535 16.31 33.49 20.92
N THR A 536 15.74 32.64 20.08
CA THR A 536 14.69 32.98 19.12
C THR A 536 13.46 32.11 19.37
N GLY A 537 12.28 32.67 19.14
CA GLY A 537 11.02 31.92 19.15
C GLY A 537 10.75 31.20 17.83
N PRO A 538 9.59 30.52 17.72
CA PRO A 538 9.23 29.73 16.53
C PRO A 538 9.20 30.50 15.22
N THR A 539 9.00 31.82 15.27
CA THR A 539 8.96 32.72 14.11
C THR A 539 10.34 33.25 13.71
N GLY A 540 11.41 32.81 14.39
CA GLY A 540 12.78 33.28 14.21
C GLY A 540 13.08 34.63 14.83
N GLN A 541 12.11 35.25 15.52
CA GLN A 541 12.31 36.53 16.21
C GLN A 541 13.03 36.35 17.54
N PRO A 542 13.91 37.29 17.94
CA PRO A 542 14.55 37.27 19.26
C PRO A 542 13.53 37.20 20.39
N ALA A 543 13.81 36.38 21.41
CA ALA A 543 12.97 36.14 22.55
C ALA A 543 13.78 36.29 23.84
N ALA A 544 13.39 37.24 24.71
CA ALA A 544 14.06 37.52 25.97
C ALA A 544 13.63 36.54 27.09
N LEU A 545 13.60 35.23 26.79
CA LEU A 545 13.17 34.21 27.75
C LEU A 545 14.31 33.66 28.62
N ALA A 546 15.56 33.98 28.30
CA ALA A 546 16.70 33.42 29.00
C ALA A 546 17.79 34.47 29.24
N THR A 547 18.47 34.35 30.37
CA THR A 547 19.55 35.25 30.81
C THR A 547 20.80 34.45 31.15
N VAL A 548 21.98 35.06 31.04
CA VAL A 548 23.26 34.46 31.47
C VAL A 548 23.89 35.30 32.58
N THR A 549 24.48 34.66 33.61
CA THR A 549 25.20 35.37 34.68
C THR A 549 26.41 34.56 35.18
N PRO A 550 27.61 35.17 35.29
CA PRO A 550 27.97 36.51 34.79
C PRO A 550 28.08 36.54 33.26
N GLU A 551 27.97 37.72 32.64
CA GLU A 551 28.13 37.91 31.19
C GLU A 551 29.60 37.96 30.73
N ARG A 552 30.55 37.95 31.67
CA ARG A 552 31.99 37.91 31.41
C ARG A 552 32.67 36.98 32.38
N VAL A 553 33.53 36.10 31.87
CA VAL A 553 34.31 35.16 32.68
C VAL A 553 35.78 35.16 32.26
N THR A 554 36.69 35.03 33.23
CA THR A 554 38.11 34.77 32.96
C THR A 554 38.42 33.33 33.32
N VAL A 555 38.81 32.54 32.32
CA VAL A 555 39.18 31.13 32.45
C VAL A 555 40.70 31.05 32.64
N PRO A 556 41.21 30.66 33.83
CA PRO A 556 42.65 30.58 34.07
C PRO A 556 43.32 29.59 33.12
N ALA A 557 44.62 29.78 32.86
CA ALA A 557 45.44 28.77 32.18
C ALA A 557 45.35 27.42 32.92
N GLY A 558 45.08 26.33 32.20
CA GLY A 558 44.83 25.02 32.79
C GLY A 558 43.60 24.92 33.72
N GLY A 559 42.74 25.94 33.76
CA GLY A 559 41.65 26.09 34.73
C GLY A 559 40.25 26.05 34.13
N THR A 560 39.24 26.30 34.97
CA THR A 560 37.82 26.36 34.58
C THR A 560 37.14 27.61 35.15
N ALA A 561 36.07 28.05 34.50
CA ALA A 561 35.14 29.08 34.99
C ALA A 561 33.70 28.71 34.60
N THR A 562 32.70 29.27 35.26
CA THR A 562 31.28 28.94 35.00
C THR A 562 30.41 30.18 34.80
N ALA A 563 29.34 30.01 34.04
CA ALA A 563 28.21 30.94 33.96
C ALA A 563 26.89 30.16 34.05
N THR A 564 25.82 30.78 34.53
CA THR A 564 24.50 30.16 34.65
C THR A 564 23.56 30.75 33.61
N VAL A 565 22.97 29.89 32.78
CA VAL A 565 21.86 30.23 31.88
C VAL A 565 20.55 29.91 32.60
N THR A 566 19.66 30.87 32.74
CA THR A 566 18.33 30.69 33.34
C THR A 566 17.27 31.03 32.32
N GLY A 567 16.40 30.06 32.02
CA GLY A 567 15.22 30.23 31.18
C GLY A 567 13.97 30.43 32.03
N ASP A 568 13.20 31.47 31.75
CA ASP A 568 11.91 31.76 32.34
C ASP A 568 10.83 31.68 31.25
N PRO A 569 10.00 30.63 31.21
CA PRO A 569 8.92 30.51 30.24
C PRO A 569 7.89 31.63 30.36
N ASP A 570 7.72 32.27 31.52
CA ASP A 570 6.77 33.35 31.75
C ASP A 570 7.28 34.72 31.29
N ALA A 571 8.58 34.84 31.03
CA ALA A 571 9.17 36.03 30.42
C ALA A 571 8.73 36.22 28.95
N VAL A 572 8.07 35.23 28.35
CA VAL A 572 7.52 35.30 26.99
C VAL A 572 6.05 34.90 26.94
N THR A 573 5.28 35.63 26.13
CA THR A 573 3.86 35.34 25.89
C THR A 573 3.62 34.33 24.76
N GLY A 574 4.64 34.04 23.95
CA GLY A 574 4.54 33.09 22.84
C GLY A 574 4.67 31.63 23.31
N THR A 575 4.01 30.71 22.60
CA THR A 575 4.19 29.27 22.76
C THR A 575 5.04 28.71 21.61
N GLY A 576 5.41 27.44 21.71
CA GLY A 576 6.23 26.71 20.75
C GLY A 576 7.66 26.50 21.24
N ARG A 577 8.56 26.27 20.28
CA ARG A 577 9.95 25.96 20.53
C ARG A 577 10.79 27.21 20.48
N PHE A 578 11.52 27.46 21.55
CA PHE A 578 12.49 28.52 21.62
C PHE A 578 13.88 27.93 21.59
N THR A 579 14.72 28.44 20.69
CA THR A 579 16.05 27.90 20.48
C THR A 579 17.08 28.97 20.20
N GLY A 580 18.33 28.70 20.53
CA GLY A 580 19.42 29.63 20.27
C GLY A 580 20.76 29.13 20.79
N ALA A 581 21.67 30.06 21.08
CA ALA A 581 23.00 29.73 21.59
C ALA A 581 23.58 30.82 22.50
N LEU A 582 24.38 30.39 23.46
CA LEU A 582 25.31 31.24 24.22
C LEU A 582 26.66 31.24 23.53
N VAL A 583 27.12 32.36 22.99
CA VAL A 583 28.40 32.48 22.29
C VAL A 583 29.42 33.16 23.19
N ALA A 584 30.60 32.56 23.35
CA ALA A 584 31.73 33.10 24.08
C ALA A 584 32.77 33.66 23.10
N THR A 585 33.08 34.95 23.24
CA THR A 585 34.04 35.67 22.39
C THR A 585 35.24 36.15 23.20
N ASP A 586 36.44 36.11 22.63
CA ASP A 586 37.63 36.66 23.28
C ASP A 586 37.80 38.17 23.03
N GLY A 587 38.83 38.78 23.62
CA GLY A 587 39.12 40.21 23.46
C GLY A 587 39.45 40.68 22.04
N THR A 588 39.58 39.77 21.06
CA THR A 588 39.71 40.09 19.63
C THR A 588 38.37 40.12 18.90
N GLY A 589 37.29 39.67 19.56
CA GLY A 589 35.96 39.49 18.98
C GLY A 589 35.77 38.14 18.29
N ALA A 590 36.76 37.24 18.32
CA ALA A 590 36.64 35.90 17.77
C ALA A 590 35.77 35.01 18.68
N ALA A 591 34.79 34.31 18.10
CA ALA A 591 34.04 33.28 18.82
C ALA A 591 34.97 32.10 19.12
N ARG A 592 35.09 31.74 20.40
CA ARG A 592 35.96 30.67 20.88
C ARG A 592 35.19 29.42 21.27
N ALA A 593 33.94 29.57 21.70
CA ALA A 593 33.05 28.45 22.03
C ALA A 593 31.58 28.90 22.00
N HIS A 594 30.65 27.97 21.81
CA HIS A 594 29.21 28.22 21.99
C HIS A 594 28.47 27.04 22.63
N THR A 595 27.33 27.33 23.25
CA THR A 595 26.44 26.36 23.90
C THR A 595 25.05 26.47 23.29
N ALA A 596 24.49 25.37 22.77
CA ALA A 596 23.12 25.36 22.26
C ALA A 596 22.10 25.49 23.41
N VAL A 597 21.05 26.29 23.24
CA VAL A 597 20.02 26.53 24.26
C VAL A 597 18.64 26.23 23.67
N ALA A 598 17.78 25.53 24.41
CA ALA A 598 16.41 25.27 23.97
C ALA A 598 15.40 25.17 25.13
N LEU A 599 14.14 25.55 24.85
CA LEU A 599 12.96 25.43 25.72
C LEU A 599 11.73 25.14 24.87
N VAL A 600 10.82 24.28 25.34
CA VAL A 600 9.51 24.06 24.69
C VAL A 600 8.38 24.52 25.62
N LYS A 601 7.54 25.44 25.13
CA LYS A 601 6.30 25.87 25.78
C LYS A 601 5.12 25.36 24.96
N GLU A 602 4.34 24.40 25.47
CA GLU A 602 3.23 23.76 24.75
C GLU A 602 2.25 24.80 24.21
N ASP A 603 1.79 24.62 22.99
CA ASP A 603 0.68 25.39 22.44
C ASP A 603 -0.67 24.97 23.07
N GLU A 604 -1.72 25.71 22.77
CA GLU A 604 -3.06 25.45 23.30
C GLU A 604 -3.52 24.00 23.02
N ARG A 605 -4.13 23.34 24.01
CA ARG A 605 -4.59 21.94 23.94
C ARG A 605 -5.88 21.75 24.73
N TYR A 606 -6.76 20.86 24.26
CA TYR A 606 -8.04 20.54 24.90
C TYR A 606 -8.29 19.04 24.97
N ASN A 607 -9.10 18.62 25.95
CA ASN A 607 -9.54 17.23 26.09
C ASN A 607 -10.81 16.97 25.27
N LEU A 608 -10.78 15.91 24.46
CA LEU A 608 -11.94 15.38 23.74
C LEU A 608 -12.33 14.00 24.31
N ALA A 609 -13.49 13.92 24.97
CA ALA A 609 -14.08 12.68 25.44
C ALA A 609 -15.11 12.12 24.44
N LEU A 610 -15.17 10.80 24.29
CA LEU A 610 -16.13 10.13 23.40
C LEU A 610 -17.00 9.17 24.22
N LYS A 611 -18.30 9.17 23.94
CA LYS A 611 -19.27 8.27 24.57
C LYS A 611 -20.29 7.78 23.55
N GLY A 612 -20.59 6.49 23.53
CA GLY A 612 -21.56 5.88 22.63
C GLY A 612 -22.68 5.13 23.34
N THR A 613 -23.87 5.17 22.74
CA THR A 613 -25.10 4.51 23.22
C THR A 613 -25.73 3.72 22.08
N ASP A 614 -26.09 2.45 22.29
CA ASP A 614 -26.78 1.61 21.31
C ASP A 614 -28.30 1.94 21.26
N ARG A 615 -29.00 1.42 20.26
CA ARG A 615 -30.43 1.66 20.00
C ARG A 615 -31.35 1.17 21.11
N ASP A 616 -30.91 0.20 21.91
CA ASP A 616 -31.62 -0.29 23.10
C ASP A 616 -31.39 0.59 24.35
N GLY A 617 -30.50 1.60 24.25
CA GLY A 617 -30.10 2.49 25.34
C GLY A 617 -28.91 2.01 26.19
N GLY A 618 -28.34 0.85 25.87
CA GLY A 618 -27.12 0.35 26.49
C GLY A 618 -25.84 1.01 25.95
N PRO A 619 -24.66 0.71 26.54
CA PRO A 619 -23.37 1.14 26.01
C PRO A 619 -23.08 0.45 24.67
N ILE A 620 -22.50 1.18 23.71
CA ILE A 620 -22.07 0.63 22.43
C ILE A 620 -20.54 0.52 22.37
N GLY A 621 -20.03 -0.63 21.93
CA GLY A 621 -18.63 -0.80 21.59
C GLY A 621 -18.39 -0.50 20.11
N GLY A 622 -17.14 -0.25 19.74
CA GLY A 622 -16.76 -0.09 18.34
C GLY A 622 -15.64 0.91 18.17
N TYR A 623 -15.44 1.38 16.94
CA TYR A 623 -14.29 2.18 16.57
C TYR A 623 -14.71 3.47 15.89
N VAL A 624 -14.11 4.57 16.36
CA VAL A 624 -14.40 5.94 15.91
C VAL A 624 -13.14 6.50 15.27
N THR A 625 -13.27 7.08 14.08
CA THR A 625 -12.21 7.86 13.45
C THR A 625 -12.29 9.30 13.93
N VAL A 626 -11.15 9.80 14.42
CA VAL A 626 -10.93 11.21 14.78
C VAL A 626 -9.89 11.78 13.82
N TYR A 627 -10.26 12.82 13.09
CA TYR A 627 -9.38 13.49 12.14
C TYR A 627 -9.47 14.99 12.31
N ARG A 628 -8.33 15.67 12.49
CA ARG A 628 -8.24 17.13 12.41
C ARG A 628 -8.02 17.51 10.96
N TYR A 629 -8.87 18.38 10.42
CA TYR A 629 -8.64 18.87 9.07
C TYR A 629 -7.31 19.64 9.00
N GLY A 630 -6.49 19.29 8.01
CA GLY A 630 -5.12 19.79 7.86
C GLY A 630 -4.02 18.80 8.29
N ASP A 631 -4.35 17.78 9.08
CA ASP A 631 -3.37 16.75 9.49
C ASP A 631 -3.18 15.71 8.37
N THR A 632 -2.01 15.04 8.38
CA THR A 632 -1.64 14.04 7.37
C THR A 632 -2.17 12.63 7.69
N SER A 633 -2.67 12.38 8.90
CA SER A 633 -3.15 11.07 9.32
C SER A 633 -4.39 11.18 10.22
N THR A 634 -5.17 10.10 10.30
CA THR A 634 -6.32 10.01 11.21
C THR A 634 -6.04 9.04 12.36
N ARG A 635 -6.74 9.25 13.47
CA ARG A 635 -6.64 8.42 14.67
C ARG A 635 -7.88 7.53 14.83
N THR A 636 -7.67 6.23 15.03
CA THR A 636 -8.75 5.29 15.39
C THR A 636 -8.83 5.18 16.91
N VAL A 637 -10.03 5.32 17.47
CA VAL A 637 -10.29 5.29 18.90
C VAL A 637 -11.33 4.23 19.22
N ALA A 638 -11.05 3.36 20.19
CA ALA A 638 -11.98 2.32 20.62
C ALA A 638 -12.93 2.85 21.71
N LEU A 639 -14.22 2.56 21.56
CA LEU A 639 -15.20 2.66 22.64
C LEU A 639 -15.24 1.33 23.40
N ASP A 640 -15.12 1.41 24.72
CA ASP A 640 -15.26 0.24 25.58
C ASP A 640 -16.71 -0.29 25.52
N PRO A 641 -16.95 -1.57 25.20
CA PRO A 641 -18.31 -2.10 25.01
C PRO A 641 -19.13 -2.18 26.32
N THR A 642 -18.51 -2.06 27.48
CA THR A 642 -19.19 -2.14 28.79
C THR A 642 -19.60 -0.77 29.32
N THR A 643 -18.89 0.29 28.92
CA THR A 643 -19.13 1.66 29.38
C THR A 643 -19.58 2.61 28.27
N GLY A 644 -19.32 2.24 27.01
CA GLY A 644 -19.52 3.06 25.83
C GLY A 644 -18.50 4.19 25.69
N ALA A 645 -17.48 4.28 26.54
CA ALA A 645 -16.58 5.43 26.62
C ALA A 645 -15.16 5.13 26.12
N ALA A 646 -14.46 6.17 25.66
CA ALA A 646 -13.01 6.14 25.38
C ALA A 646 -12.23 7.03 26.36
N PRO A 647 -10.93 6.78 26.58
CA PRO A 647 -10.04 7.73 27.26
C PRO A 647 -10.03 9.09 26.57
N ALA A 648 -9.98 10.17 27.35
CA ALA A 648 -9.95 11.53 26.81
C ALA A 648 -8.69 11.77 25.98
N LEU A 649 -8.86 12.40 24.81
CA LEU A 649 -7.78 12.72 23.89
C LEU A 649 -7.33 14.16 24.11
N ARG A 650 -6.04 14.38 24.41
CA ARG A 650 -5.46 15.73 24.49
C ARG A 650 -5.02 16.19 23.10
N LEU A 651 -5.75 17.13 22.51
CA LEU A 651 -5.67 17.49 21.10
C LEU A 651 -5.50 19.01 20.90
N PRO A 652 -4.80 19.47 19.84
CA PRO A 652 -4.75 20.89 19.46
C PRO A 652 -6.14 21.47 19.17
N PRO A 653 -6.32 22.79 19.28
CA PRO A 653 -7.54 23.42 18.78
C PRO A 653 -7.65 23.26 17.27
N GLY A 654 -8.86 23.07 16.75
CA GLY A 654 -9.06 22.91 15.32
C GLY A 654 -10.45 22.44 14.95
N GLU A 655 -10.67 22.25 13.65
CA GLU A 655 -11.87 21.59 13.15
C GLU A 655 -11.59 20.09 12.97
N TYR A 656 -12.47 19.27 13.52
CA TYR A 656 -12.37 17.82 13.52
C TYR A 656 -13.58 17.19 12.86
N THR A 657 -13.40 16.02 12.25
CA THR A 657 -14.47 15.04 12.09
C THR A 657 -14.27 13.91 13.11
N VAL A 658 -15.36 13.51 13.75
CA VAL A 658 -15.43 12.44 14.75
C VAL A 658 -16.59 11.53 14.36
N THR A 659 -16.31 10.45 13.64
CA THR A 659 -17.35 9.56 13.09
C THR A 659 -16.97 8.10 13.19
N GLY A 660 -17.95 7.22 13.34
CA GLY A 660 -17.77 5.77 13.28
C GLY A 660 -18.93 5.06 12.60
N PHE A 661 -18.62 3.94 11.94
CA PHE A 661 -19.62 2.95 11.50
C PHE A 661 -19.72 1.90 12.61
N LEU A 662 -20.65 2.12 13.55
CA LEU A 662 -20.74 1.32 14.77
C LEU A 662 -21.74 0.16 14.63
N PRO A 663 -21.43 -1.03 15.17
CA PRO A 663 -22.39 -2.13 15.23
C PRO A 663 -23.50 -1.80 16.22
N VAL A 664 -24.76 -1.90 15.77
CA VAL A 664 -25.96 -1.59 16.57
C VAL A 664 -26.95 -2.74 16.55
N SER A 665 -27.90 -2.74 17.47
CA SER A 665 -29.02 -3.67 17.45
C SER A 665 -29.91 -3.48 16.21
N GLY A 666 -30.20 -4.56 15.46
CA GLY A 666 -31.11 -4.57 14.30
C GLY A 666 -32.60 -4.64 14.68
N ASP A 667 -33.50 -4.44 13.71
CA ASP A 667 -34.95 -4.45 13.91
C ASP A 667 -35.54 -5.86 14.00
N GLY A 668 -34.83 -6.89 13.51
CA GLY A 668 -35.30 -8.28 13.42
C GLY A 668 -35.30 -9.06 14.73
N GLY A 669 -35.00 -8.43 15.87
CA GLY A 669 -34.93 -9.05 17.19
C GLY A 669 -33.49 -9.35 17.65
N PRO A 670 -33.30 -10.20 18.69
CA PRO A 670 -32.01 -10.38 19.37
C PRO A 670 -30.88 -10.97 18.51
N ASP A 671 -31.23 -11.63 17.40
CA ASP A 671 -30.28 -12.18 16.43
C ASP A 671 -30.06 -11.24 15.23
N SER A 672 -30.65 -10.03 15.23
CA SER A 672 -30.52 -9.09 14.12
C SER A 672 -29.35 -8.13 14.31
N LEU A 673 -28.54 -7.98 13.28
CA LEU A 673 -27.35 -7.14 13.28
C LEU A 673 -27.60 -5.85 12.51
N GLY A 674 -27.28 -4.71 13.11
CA GLY A 674 -27.31 -3.40 12.47
C GLY A 674 -25.93 -2.75 12.39
N ALA A 675 -25.79 -1.79 11.47
CA ALA A 675 -24.63 -0.89 11.41
C ALA A 675 -25.10 0.57 11.28
N ALA A 676 -24.55 1.47 12.09
CA ALA A 676 -24.94 2.87 12.12
C ALA A 676 -23.77 3.82 11.85
N LEU A 677 -23.93 4.77 10.93
CA LEU A 677 -23.05 5.94 10.84
C LEU A 677 -23.42 6.93 11.94
N LEU A 678 -22.54 7.09 12.92
CA LEU A 678 -22.73 8.00 14.07
C LEU A 678 -21.56 8.98 14.17
N GLY A 679 -21.84 10.18 14.68
CA GLY A 679 -20.84 11.17 15.02
C GLY A 679 -21.11 12.54 14.44
N THR A 680 -20.08 13.39 14.46
CA THR A 680 -20.14 14.74 13.91
C THR A 680 -19.08 14.94 12.83
N PRO A 681 -19.48 15.34 11.61
CA PRO A 681 -18.54 15.67 10.55
C PRO A 681 -17.93 17.07 10.69
N SER A 682 -18.31 17.84 11.72
CA SER A 682 -17.63 19.09 12.12
C SER A 682 -17.73 19.30 13.62
N LEU A 683 -16.58 19.28 14.26
CA LEU A 683 -16.39 19.64 15.65
C LEU A 683 -15.30 20.69 15.72
N LYS A 684 -15.66 21.90 16.12
CA LYS A 684 -14.68 22.89 16.54
C LYS A 684 -14.25 22.56 17.98
N LEU A 685 -12.99 22.15 18.14
CA LEU A 685 -12.38 21.94 19.45
C LEU A 685 -11.67 23.23 19.88
N ASP A 686 -12.30 23.99 20.75
CA ASP A 686 -11.80 25.26 21.32
C ASP A 686 -12.01 25.35 22.85
N ALA A 687 -12.37 24.22 23.45
CA ALA A 687 -12.50 23.96 24.88
C ALA A 687 -12.51 22.45 25.08
N ASP A 688 -12.50 21.97 26.33
CA ASP A 688 -12.79 20.57 26.61
C ASP A 688 -14.21 20.21 26.11
N ARG A 689 -14.34 19.09 25.39
CA ARG A 689 -15.58 18.66 24.74
C ARG A 689 -15.86 17.18 24.98
N THR A 690 -17.16 16.84 24.99
CA THR A 690 -17.65 15.46 24.92
C THR A 690 -18.50 15.30 23.67
N VAL A 691 -18.25 14.25 22.88
CA VAL A 691 -19.07 13.85 21.73
C VAL A 691 -19.89 12.61 22.08
N GLU A 692 -21.20 12.72 21.95
CA GLU A 692 -22.16 11.63 22.16
C GLU A 692 -22.51 10.97 20.81
N LEU A 693 -22.27 9.67 20.71
CA LEU A 693 -22.57 8.80 19.58
C LEU A 693 -23.83 7.98 19.91
N ASP A 694 -25.00 8.61 19.83
CA ASP A 694 -26.29 8.03 20.26
C ASP A 694 -27.05 7.37 19.10
N ALA A 695 -27.00 6.03 19.04
CA ALA A 695 -27.65 5.26 17.99
C ALA A 695 -29.20 5.33 18.04
N ARG A 696 -29.80 5.73 19.17
CA ARG A 696 -31.27 5.90 19.28
C ARG A 696 -31.80 7.01 18.37
N GLN A 697 -30.91 7.93 17.97
CA GLN A 697 -31.22 9.01 17.04
C GLN A 697 -31.04 8.59 15.57
N ALA A 698 -30.49 7.40 15.31
CA ALA A 698 -30.21 6.95 13.96
C ALA A 698 -31.47 6.41 13.28
N HIS A 699 -31.66 6.80 12.02
CA HIS A 699 -32.78 6.36 11.19
C HIS A 699 -32.32 5.35 10.15
N LYS A 700 -33.21 4.42 9.80
CA LYS A 700 -32.93 3.33 8.87
C LYS A 700 -32.76 3.87 7.45
N VAL A 701 -31.65 3.52 6.81
CA VAL A 701 -31.33 3.88 5.43
C VAL A 701 -31.98 2.84 4.52
N THR A 702 -33.04 3.23 3.82
CA THR A 702 -33.89 2.28 3.08
C THR A 702 -34.04 2.63 1.61
N VAL A 703 -34.32 1.59 0.81
CA VAL A 703 -34.66 1.74 -0.60
C VAL A 703 -35.85 0.86 -0.96
N SER A 704 -36.72 1.35 -1.84
CA SER A 704 -37.78 0.56 -2.47
C SER A 704 -37.62 0.58 -3.99
N THR A 705 -37.80 -0.56 -4.64
CA THR A 705 -37.70 -0.69 -6.09
C THR A 705 -39.07 -0.90 -6.74
N PRO A 706 -39.26 -0.47 -8.01
CA PRO A 706 -40.51 -0.70 -8.73
C PRO A 706 -40.94 -2.17 -8.84
N ARG A 707 -39.97 -3.08 -8.87
CA ARG A 707 -40.20 -4.54 -8.87
C ARG A 707 -39.74 -5.15 -7.55
N PRO A 708 -40.32 -6.27 -7.08
CA PRO A 708 -39.89 -6.93 -5.86
C PRO A 708 -38.41 -7.32 -5.93
N SER A 709 -37.57 -6.82 -5.02
CA SER A 709 -36.13 -7.09 -5.06
C SER A 709 -35.54 -7.24 -3.67
N GLU A 710 -34.36 -7.84 -3.57
CA GLU A 710 -33.56 -8.01 -2.35
C GLU A 710 -32.15 -7.48 -2.56
N ASP A 711 -31.50 -7.04 -1.48
CA ASP A 711 -30.15 -6.48 -1.53
C ASP A 711 -29.12 -7.57 -1.85
N SER A 712 -28.36 -7.39 -2.93
CA SER A 712 -27.14 -8.16 -3.21
C SER A 712 -25.88 -7.40 -2.76
N TYR A 713 -25.93 -6.06 -2.72
CA TYR A 713 -24.84 -5.21 -2.24
C TYR A 713 -25.38 -3.92 -1.61
N ARG A 714 -24.72 -3.45 -0.54
CA ARG A 714 -25.07 -2.22 0.18
C ARG A 714 -23.80 -1.47 0.59
N ARG A 715 -23.82 -0.15 0.45
CA ARG A 715 -22.75 0.74 0.95
C ARG A 715 -23.34 2.05 1.44
N ILE A 716 -22.78 2.60 2.51
CA ILE A 716 -23.01 3.99 2.92
C ILE A 716 -21.69 4.74 2.93
N GLN A 717 -21.74 6.05 2.71
CA GLN A 717 -20.54 6.87 2.63
C GLN A 717 -20.82 8.31 2.97
N TYR A 718 -19.76 9.03 3.34
CA TYR A 718 -19.80 10.46 3.39
C TYR A 718 -18.49 11.10 2.92
N PHE A 719 -18.60 12.35 2.48
CA PHE A 719 -17.49 13.24 2.17
C PHE A 719 -17.66 14.54 2.94
N ARG A 720 -16.55 15.11 3.40
CA ARG A 720 -16.50 16.44 3.97
C ARG A 720 -15.23 17.18 3.56
N ASP A 721 -15.41 18.32 2.91
CA ASP A 721 -14.43 19.40 2.84
C ASP A 721 -14.73 20.42 3.95
N SER A 722 -13.77 20.65 4.84
CA SER A 722 -13.88 21.62 5.93
C SER A 722 -13.86 23.07 5.48
N GLY A 723 -13.43 23.36 4.25
CA GLY A 723 -13.30 24.72 3.71
C GLY A 723 -12.01 25.44 4.12
N ILE A 724 -11.11 24.80 4.88
CA ILE A 724 -9.84 25.40 5.31
C ILE A 724 -8.80 25.53 4.16
N GLY A 725 -9.02 24.81 3.05
CA GLY A 725 -8.13 24.78 1.88
C GLY A 725 -6.86 23.95 2.08
N GLY A 726 -6.25 23.49 0.97
CA GLY A 726 -5.05 22.66 0.98
C GLY A 726 -5.30 21.16 0.80
N ARG A 727 -4.23 20.37 0.59
CA ARG A 727 -4.28 18.92 0.28
C ARG A 727 -5.07 18.12 1.32
N TYR A 728 -4.99 18.51 2.60
CA TYR A 728 -5.58 17.80 3.75
C TYR A 728 -6.86 18.47 4.29
N ALA A 729 -7.54 19.31 3.49
CA ALA A 729 -8.77 19.98 3.91
C ALA A 729 -10.02 19.09 3.85
N ALA A 730 -9.94 17.97 3.14
CA ALA A 730 -11.06 17.07 2.89
C ALA A 730 -10.81 15.67 3.43
N PHE A 731 -11.89 15.02 3.84
CA PHE A 731 -11.93 13.64 4.30
C PHE A 731 -13.17 12.94 3.73
N SER A 732 -13.01 11.71 3.24
CA SER A 732 -14.13 10.83 2.91
C SER A 732 -13.97 9.46 3.53
N ALA A 733 -15.10 8.87 3.88
CA ALA A 733 -15.20 7.52 4.42
C ALA A 733 -16.39 6.80 3.78
N LEU A 734 -16.14 5.60 3.26
CA LEU A 734 -17.12 4.71 2.66
C LEU A 734 -17.13 3.41 3.45
N TYR A 735 -18.29 2.79 3.67
CA TYR A 735 -18.45 1.53 4.38
C TYR A 735 -19.25 0.52 3.56
N GLY A 736 -18.55 -0.49 3.05
CA GLY A 736 -19.14 -1.66 2.40
C GLY A 736 -19.78 -2.56 3.46
N VAL A 737 -21.10 -2.68 3.40
CA VAL A 737 -21.90 -3.35 4.44
C VAL A 737 -21.80 -4.86 4.26
N SER A 738 -21.45 -5.57 5.33
CA SER A 738 -21.40 -7.04 5.33
C SER A 738 -22.79 -7.63 5.02
N PRO A 739 -22.88 -8.73 4.23
CA PRO A 739 -24.13 -9.47 4.05
C PRO A 739 -24.75 -10.02 5.35
N GLN A 740 -24.00 -10.05 6.46
CA GLN A 740 -24.50 -10.44 7.78
C GLN A 740 -25.29 -9.34 8.50
N VAL A 741 -25.14 -8.08 8.07
CA VAL A 741 -25.86 -6.95 8.63
C VAL A 741 -27.23 -6.88 7.97
N ASP A 742 -28.29 -6.90 8.76
CA ASP A 742 -29.66 -6.83 8.25
C ASP A 742 -30.02 -5.38 7.92
N ASP A 743 -29.66 -4.47 8.83
CA ASP A 743 -30.12 -3.09 8.79
C ASP A 743 -28.99 -2.06 8.83
N VAL A 744 -29.14 -1.01 8.04
CA VAL A 744 -28.20 0.11 7.97
C VAL A 744 -28.87 1.37 8.48
N TYR A 745 -28.19 2.12 9.34
CA TYR A 745 -28.69 3.34 9.96
C TYR A 745 -27.72 4.52 9.78
N ALA A 746 -28.25 5.73 9.86
CA ALA A 746 -27.44 6.94 9.94
C ALA A 746 -28.09 7.96 10.89
N ALA A 747 -27.29 8.59 11.75
CA ALA A 747 -27.76 9.68 12.61
C ALA A 747 -27.85 10.99 11.81
N PRO A 748 -28.95 11.75 11.91
CA PRO A 748 -29.08 13.05 11.27
C PRO A 748 -28.01 14.03 11.79
N THR A 749 -27.38 14.77 10.89
CA THR A 749 -26.33 15.74 11.26
C THR A 749 -26.85 17.17 11.37
N GLY A 750 -28.05 17.43 10.84
CA GLY A 750 -28.46 18.78 10.44
C GLY A 750 -27.59 19.35 9.32
N ARG A 751 -27.91 20.57 8.88
CA ARG A 751 -27.17 21.31 7.86
C ARG A 751 -25.75 21.62 8.34
N ILE A 752 -24.78 21.16 7.58
CA ILE A 752 -23.37 21.42 7.77
C ILE A 752 -22.97 22.73 7.05
N SER A 753 -22.37 23.66 7.77
CA SER A 753 -21.86 24.95 7.26
C SER A 753 -20.33 24.97 7.19
N GLY A 754 -19.75 25.86 6.38
CA GLY A 754 -18.31 26.12 6.35
C GLY A 754 -17.51 25.36 5.30
N GLY A 755 -18.17 24.53 4.47
CA GLY A 755 -17.53 23.80 3.38
C GLY A 755 -18.55 22.96 2.62
N SER A 756 -18.14 21.83 2.05
CA SER A 756 -19.05 20.91 1.34
C SER A 756 -19.15 19.57 2.05
N TYR A 757 -20.38 19.07 2.22
CA TYR A 757 -20.66 17.79 2.84
C TYR A 757 -21.58 16.99 1.92
N GLU A 758 -21.39 15.68 1.88
CA GLU A 758 -22.30 14.78 1.19
C GLU A 758 -22.39 13.46 1.96
N PHE A 759 -23.61 12.98 2.19
CA PHE A 759 -23.89 11.61 2.61
C PHE A 759 -24.48 10.85 1.43
N ALA A 760 -24.10 9.60 1.20
CA ALA A 760 -24.69 8.79 0.14
C ALA A 760 -24.87 7.33 0.55
N ALA A 761 -25.85 6.68 -0.07
CA ALA A 761 -26.14 5.27 0.08
C ALA A 761 -26.27 4.61 -1.30
N ARG A 762 -25.70 3.42 -1.43
CA ARG A 762 -25.63 2.60 -2.65
C ARG A 762 -26.25 1.24 -2.38
N TRP A 763 -27.07 0.76 -3.31
CA TRP A 763 -27.69 -0.55 -3.29
C TRP A 763 -27.60 -1.21 -4.66
N ASP A 764 -27.20 -2.48 -4.69
CA ASP A 764 -27.59 -3.36 -5.79
C ASP A 764 -28.68 -4.31 -5.34
N ARG A 765 -29.72 -4.43 -6.16
CA ARG A 765 -30.88 -5.27 -5.85
C ARG A 765 -31.33 -6.10 -7.04
N GLY A 766 -31.51 -7.39 -6.81
CA GLY A 766 -32.02 -8.35 -7.79
C GLY A 766 -33.27 -9.05 -7.28
N VAL A 767 -33.76 -10.04 -8.02
CA VAL A 767 -34.81 -10.92 -7.50
C VAL A 767 -34.28 -11.70 -6.29
N ALA A 768 -35.16 -12.04 -5.35
CA ALA A 768 -34.84 -12.97 -4.28
C ALA A 768 -34.27 -14.28 -4.86
N HIS A 769 -33.02 -14.59 -4.55
CA HIS A 769 -32.34 -15.77 -5.12
C HIS A 769 -32.89 -17.10 -4.58
N LEU A 770 -33.45 -17.10 -3.37
CA LEU A 770 -33.96 -18.31 -2.74
C LEU A 770 -35.07 -17.99 -1.75
N LYS A 771 -36.25 -18.56 -1.97
CA LYS A 771 -37.34 -18.57 -1.01
C LYS A 771 -37.59 -20.01 -0.58
N LEU A 772 -37.30 -20.34 0.68
CA LEU A 772 -37.47 -21.68 1.21
C LEU A 772 -38.44 -21.70 2.40
N ALA A 773 -39.22 -22.77 2.46
CA ALA A 773 -40.02 -23.14 3.61
C ALA A 773 -39.65 -24.55 4.07
N ALA A 774 -39.40 -24.70 5.38
CA ALA A 774 -39.25 -26.00 6.00
C ALA A 774 -40.62 -26.57 6.38
N HIS A 775 -40.89 -27.78 5.91
CA HIS A 775 -42.07 -28.56 6.25
C HIS A 775 -41.66 -29.64 7.25
N THR A 776 -42.16 -29.48 8.47
CA THR A 776 -42.11 -30.46 9.56
C THR A 776 -43.58 -30.81 9.91
N PRO A 777 -43.96 -31.26 11.12
CA PRO A 777 -45.38 -31.21 11.53
C PRO A 777 -46.02 -29.81 11.40
N ALA A 778 -45.22 -28.73 11.33
CA ALA A 778 -45.64 -27.38 10.97
C ALA A 778 -44.73 -26.77 9.87
N THR A 779 -45.27 -25.85 9.06
CA THR A 779 -44.51 -25.12 8.03
C THR A 779 -43.92 -23.83 8.61
N SER A 780 -42.63 -23.59 8.34
CA SER A 780 -41.92 -22.36 8.71
C SER A 780 -41.22 -21.75 7.49
N GLN A 781 -41.35 -20.44 7.30
CA GLN A 781 -40.56 -19.71 6.31
C GLN A 781 -39.14 -19.53 6.83
N LEU A 782 -38.17 -19.57 5.91
CA LEU A 782 -36.76 -19.43 6.22
C LEU A 782 -36.20 -18.20 5.52
N ASP A 783 -35.19 -17.58 6.13
CA ASP A 783 -34.44 -16.46 5.56
C ASP A 783 -33.00 -16.93 5.28
N PRO A 784 -32.79 -17.75 4.22
CA PRO A 784 -31.49 -18.35 3.95
C PRO A 784 -30.51 -17.33 3.38
N LEU A 785 -29.29 -17.33 3.89
CA LEU A 785 -28.20 -16.54 3.30
C LEU A 785 -27.28 -17.44 2.47
N TYR A 786 -27.20 -17.20 1.16
CA TYR A 786 -26.22 -17.85 0.30
C TYR A 786 -24.79 -17.54 0.74
N GLN A 787 -23.94 -18.57 0.72
CA GLN A 787 -22.53 -18.42 1.04
C GLN A 787 -21.75 -18.04 -0.22
N ASN A 788 -20.77 -17.15 -0.10
CA ASN A 788 -19.98 -16.71 -1.25
C ASN A 788 -19.26 -17.91 -1.92
N GLY A 789 -19.10 -17.92 -3.23
CA GLY A 789 -18.39 -19.00 -3.93
C GLY A 789 -19.06 -20.37 -3.82
N SER A 790 -20.37 -20.45 -3.57
CA SER A 790 -21.17 -21.63 -3.92
C SER A 790 -22.00 -21.35 -5.17
N THR A 791 -22.41 -22.40 -5.87
CA THR A 791 -23.49 -22.27 -6.88
C THR A 791 -24.80 -21.86 -6.21
N ARG A 792 -25.74 -21.35 -7.01
CA ARG A 792 -27.11 -21.05 -6.58
C ARG A 792 -28.04 -22.11 -7.15
N LEU A 793 -29.12 -22.43 -6.42
CA LEU A 793 -30.18 -23.30 -6.92
C LEU A 793 -30.98 -22.57 -7.99
N ASP A 794 -31.66 -23.31 -8.87
CA ASP A 794 -32.53 -22.74 -9.89
C ASP A 794 -33.83 -23.56 -10.03
N GLY A 795 -34.95 -22.87 -10.21
CA GLY A 795 -36.27 -23.49 -10.36
C GLY A 795 -36.91 -23.94 -9.05
N LYS A 796 -37.74 -24.99 -9.11
CA LYS A 796 -38.46 -25.51 -7.94
C LYS A 796 -37.55 -26.37 -7.09
N VAL A 797 -37.54 -26.10 -5.79
CA VAL A 797 -36.78 -26.86 -4.78
C VAL A 797 -37.74 -27.76 -4.00
N GLU A 798 -37.45 -29.05 -3.96
CA GLU A 798 -38.07 -30.01 -3.03
C GLU A 798 -37.00 -31.02 -2.59
N LEU A 799 -36.50 -30.89 -1.37
CA LEU A 799 -35.38 -31.69 -0.85
C LEU A 799 -35.73 -32.24 0.53
N THR A 800 -35.61 -33.55 0.71
CA THR A 800 -35.65 -34.15 2.06
C THR A 800 -34.37 -33.82 2.81
N GLY A 801 -34.47 -33.51 4.10
CA GLY A 801 -33.35 -33.12 4.95
C GLY A 801 -32.72 -34.27 5.72
N VAL A 802 -31.39 -34.30 5.80
CA VAL A 802 -30.60 -35.22 6.64
C VAL A 802 -29.59 -34.46 7.48
N HIS A 803 -29.21 -34.99 8.65
CA HIS A 803 -28.26 -34.35 9.55
C HIS A 803 -26.89 -35.03 9.50
N ALA A 804 -25.83 -34.26 9.24
CA ALA A 804 -24.46 -34.74 9.14
C ALA A 804 -23.52 -34.04 10.15
N GLY A 805 -23.94 -33.92 11.42
CA GLY A 805 -23.07 -33.44 12.49
C GLY A 805 -22.50 -32.04 12.22
N THR A 806 -21.18 -31.95 12.07
CA THR A 806 -20.43 -30.71 11.77
C THR A 806 -20.00 -30.63 10.30
N GLY A 807 -20.31 -31.67 9.52
CA GLY A 807 -19.99 -31.80 8.10
C GLY A 807 -18.56 -32.27 7.83
N ARG A 808 -17.96 -33.04 8.74
CA ARG A 808 -16.69 -33.72 8.49
C ARG A 808 -16.90 -34.93 7.57
N PRO A 809 -15.89 -35.38 6.81
CA PRO A 809 -16.01 -36.58 5.96
C PRO A 809 -16.55 -37.80 6.72
N GLU A 810 -16.15 -38.01 7.97
CA GLU A 810 -16.65 -39.09 8.83
C GLU A 810 -18.13 -38.96 9.21
N ASP A 811 -18.70 -37.75 9.25
CA ASP A 811 -20.11 -37.53 9.59
C ASP A 811 -21.06 -38.06 8.50
N TYR A 812 -20.54 -38.34 7.29
CA TYR A 812 -21.29 -38.91 6.17
C TYR A 812 -21.21 -40.44 6.12
N ALA A 813 -20.41 -41.08 6.99
CA ALA A 813 -20.27 -42.53 6.98
C ALA A 813 -21.61 -43.21 7.32
N GLY A 814 -22.18 -43.95 6.36
CA GLY A 814 -23.48 -44.61 6.53
C GLY A 814 -24.69 -43.69 6.39
N LEU A 815 -24.50 -42.42 6.00
CA LEU A 815 -25.57 -41.46 5.75
C LEU A 815 -25.92 -41.41 4.25
N ASP A 816 -27.20 -41.60 3.92
CA ASP A 816 -27.68 -41.37 2.55
C ASP A 816 -27.96 -39.87 2.33
N ALA A 817 -26.97 -39.16 1.78
CA ALA A 817 -27.04 -37.75 1.43
C ALA A 817 -27.40 -37.49 -0.05
N THR A 818 -27.52 -38.54 -0.87
CA THR A 818 -27.68 -38.41 -2.33
C THR A 818 -28.97 -37.66 -2.69
N GLY A 819 -28.84 -36.52 -3.35
CA GLY A 819 -29.98 -35.70 -3.77
C GLY A 819 -30.72 -34.99 -2.62
N LYS A 820 -30.15 -34.94 -1.42
CA LYS A 820 -30.80 -34.40 -0.22
C LYS A 820 -30.24 -33.05 0.22
N ALA A 821 -30.99 -32.36 1.08
CA ALA A 821 -30.49 -31.22 1.83
C ALA A 821 -29.74 -31.73 3.08
N VAL A 822 -28.43 -31.50 3.15
CA VAL A 822 -27.61 -31.86 4.30
C VAL A 822 -27.56 -30.69 5.26
N LEU A 823 -28.02 -30.90 6.49
CA LEU A 823 -27.93 -29.93 7.57
C LEU A 823 -26.76 -30.25 8.48
N VAL A 824 -25.95 -29.24 8.76
CA VAL A 824 -24.80 -29.33 9.66
C VAL A 824 -24.80 -28.16 10.62
N THR A 825 -24.30 -28.40 11.83
CA THR A 825 -24.02 -27.32 12.79
C THR A 825 -22.68 -26.69 12.43
N ARG A 826 -22.61 -25.36 12.43
CA ARG A 826 -21.37 -24.63 12.23
C ARG A 826 -20.36 -25.05 13.29
N ASP A 827 -19.13 -25.29 12.85
CA ASP A 827 -18.00 -25.64 13.70
C ASP A 827 -16.72 -25.06 13.09
N ASP A 828 -15.93 -24.33 13.90
CA ASP A 828 -14.70 -23.66 13.44
C ASP A 828 -13.55 -24.64 13.12
N THR A 829 -13.63 -25.90 13.55
CA THR A 829 -12.62 -26.94 13.26
C THR A 829 -12.75 -27.52 11.85
N VAL A 830 -13.90 -27.33 11.19
CA VAL A 830 -14.15 -27.79 9.82
C VAL A 830 -14.16 -26.60 8.87
N THR A 831 -13.17 -26.53 7.98
CA THR A 831 -13.10 -25.42 7.03
C THR A 831 -14.33 -25.41 6.09
N PRO A 832 -14.78 -24.23 5.64
CA PRO A 832 -15.96 -24.11 4.78
C PRO A 832 -15.85 -24.93 3.50
N ALA A 833 -14.67 -24.90 2.86
CA ALA A 833 -14.37 -25.64 1.65
C ALA A 833 -14.39 -27.16 1.89
N ALA A 834 -13.76 -27.65 2.97
CA ALA A 834 -13.77 -29.08 3.30
C ALA A 834 -15.18 -29.59 3.60
N ARG A 835 -15.99 -28.78 4.30
CA ARG A 835 -17.39 -29.08 4.61
C ARG A 835 -18.23 -29.19 3.33
N ALA A 836 -18.10 -28.22 2.43
CA ALA A 836 -18.79 -28.22 1.14
C ALA A 836 -18.35 -29.40 0.26
N GLN A 837 -17.05 -29.69 0.21
CA GLN A 837 -16.50 -30.79 -0.57
C GLN A 837 -16.92 -32.17 -0.03
N ALA A 838 -16.98 -32.34 1.29
CA ALA A 838 -17.47 -33.58 1.90
C ALA A 838 -18.95 -33.82 1.58
N ALA A 839 -19.79 -32.77 1.69
CA ALA A 839 -21.20 -32.84 1.31
C ALA A 839 -21.39 -33.16 -0.18
N LEU A 840 -20.62 -32.51 -1.06
CA LEU A 840 -20.64 -32.74 -2.50
C LEU A 840 -20.23 -34.18 -2.84
N ALA A 841 -19.16 -34.69 -2.22
CA ALA A 841 -18.69 -36.06 -2.41
C ALA A 841 -19.69 -37.10 -1.91
N ALA A 842 -20.50 -36.78 -0.90
CA ALA A 842 -21.60 -37.60 -0.41
C ALA A 842 -22.88 -37.52 -1.27
N GLY A 843 -22.87 -36.70 -2.34
CA GLY A 843 -23.99 -36.55 -3.28
C GLY A 843 -25.08 -35.57 -2.83
N ALA A 844 -24.80 -34.68 -1.87
CA ALA A 844 -25.76 -33.66 -1.42
C ALA A 844 -26.25 -32.78 -2.58
N ALA A 845 -27.51 -32.36 -2.54
CA ALA A 845 -28.08 -31.37 -3.46
C ALA A 845 -28.05 -29.94 -2.90
N LEU A 846 -27.99 -29.80 -1.57
CA LEU A 846 -27.90 -28.53 -0.85
C LEU A 846 -27.18 -28.76 0.47
N LEU A 847 -26.25 -27.88 0.84
CA LEU A 847 -25.68 -27.84 2.19
C LEU A 847 -26.26 -26.66 2.97
N VAL A 848 -26.82 -26.93 4.14
CA VAL A 848 -27.40 -25.95 5.05
C VAL A 848 -26.54 -25.89 6.32
N VAL A 849 -25.90 -24.75 6.54
CA VAL A 849 -25.06 -24.50 7.72
C VAL A 849 -25.86 -23.72 8.77
N VAL A 850 -26.18 -24.37 9.88
CA VAL A 850 -26.86 -23.71 11.00
C VAL A 850 -25.82 -23.05 11.90
N ASN A 851 -25.96 -21.74 12.13
CA ASN A 851 -25.05 -21.00 13.00
C ASN A 851 -25.13 -21.52 14.46
N ASP A 852 -23.99 -21.65 15.12
CA ASP A 852 -23.88 -22.07 16.53
C ASP A 852 -23.93 -20.86 17.50
N ARG A 853 -23.95 -19.65 16.96
CA ARG A 853 -23.93 -18.37 17.69
C ARG A 853 -25.09 -17.46 17.25
N PRO A 854 -25.45 -16.43 18.04
CA PRO A 854 -26.39 -15.39 17.62
C PRO A 854 -25.97 -14.74 16.30
N GLY A 855 -26.95 -14.32 15.49
CA GLY A 855 -26.72 -13.61 14.23
C GLY A 855 -26.65 -14.46 12.97
N THR A 856 -26.64 -13.77 11.83
CA THR A 856 -26.52 -14.36 10.49
C THR A 856 -25.08 -14.79 10.19
N TYR A 857 -24.91 -15.93 9.50
CA TYR A 857 -23.60 -16.49 9.22
C TYR A 857 -23.21 -16.35 7.74
N TYR A 858 -22.08 -15.70 7.45
CA TYR A 858 -21.58 -15.55 6.08
C TYR A 858 -20.10 -15.94 5.98
N GLN A 859 -19.78 -16.76 5.00
CA GLN A 859 -18.44 -17.25 4.66
C GLN A 859 -18.37 -17.56 3.15
N GLN A 860 -17.17 -17.74 2.63
CA GLN A 860 -16.97 -18.26 1.28
C GLN A 860 -16.79 -19.78 1.32
N ALA A 861 -17.59 -20.50 0.53
CA ALA A 861 -17.76 -21.94 0.50
C ALA A 861 -16.71 -22.70 -0.36
N GLY A 862 -15.63 -22.03 -0.77
CA GLY A 862 -14.51 -22.68 -1.47
C GLY A 862 -14.71 -22.92 -2.97
N PHE A 863 -15.50 -22.10 -3.66
CA PHE A 863 -15.77 -22.21 -5.10
C PHE A 863 -16.34 -23.59 -5.49
N THR A 864 -17.36 -24.01 -4.76
CA THR A 864 -17.98 -25.33 -4.91
C THR A 864 -19.14 -25.31 -5.90
N GLU A 865 -19.33 -26.42 -6.63
CA GLU A 865 -20.51 -26.65 -7.45
C GLU A 865 -21.77 -26.99 -6.62
N LEU A 866 -21.63 -27.20 -5.31
CA LEU A 866 -22.74 -27.45 -4.39
C LEU A 866 -23.34 -26.12 -3.89
N PRO A 867 -24.67 -25.93 -3.95
CA PRO A 867 -25.29 -24.79 -3.29
C PRO A 867 -25.12 -24.86 -1.77
N VAL A 868 -24.65 -23.76 -1.18
CA VAL A 868 -24.45 -23.65 0.28
C VAL A 868 -25.19 -22.44 0.82
N ILE A 869 -26.04 -22.67 1.80
CA ILE A 869 -26.76 -21.62 2.54
C ILE A 869 -26.46 -21.70 4.02
N SER A 870 -26.69 -20.61 4.73
CA SER A 870 -26.72 -20.59 6.19
C SER A 870 -28.07 -20.18 6.72
N LEU A 871 -28.32 -20.56 7.97
CA LEU A 871 -29.47 -20.12 8.76
C LEU A 871 -28.97 -19.66 10.13
N THR A 872 -29.72 -18.73 10.73
CA THR A 872 -29.51 -18.35 12.13
C THR A 872 -29.71 -19.56 13.03
N ARG A 873 -29.16 -19.47 14.26
CA ARG A 873 -29.36 -20.51 15.28
C ARG A 873 -30.85 -20.75 15.55
N ALA A 874 -31.62 -19.66 15.68
CA ALA A 874 -33.05 -19.71 15.95
C ALA A 874 -33.84 -20.43 14.85
N GLN A 875 -33.52 -20.20 13.57
CA GLN A 875 -34.18 -20.88 12.45
C GLN A 875 -33.69 -22.32 12.27
N GLY A 876 -32.41 -22.59 12.51
CA GLY A 876 -31.80 -23.87 12.16
C GLY A 876 -31.88 -24.98 13.22
N GLU A 877 -31.90 -24.66 14.53
CA GLU A 877 -31.98 -25.68 15.59
C GLU A 877 -33.20 -26.61 15.47
N PRO A 878 -34.44 -26.10 15.23
CA PRO A 878 -35.59 -26.96 14.99
C PRO A 878 -35.43 -27.87 13.77
N LEU A 879 -34.76 -27.38 12.73
CA LEU A 879 -34.54 -28.14 11.49
C LEU A 879 -33.48 -29.23 11.68
N LEU A 880 -32.43 -28.99 12.47
CA LEU A 880 -31.47 -30.01 12.85
C LEU A 880 -32.16 -31.18 13.58
N ALA A 881 -33.15 -30.89 14.45
CA ALA A 881 -33.93 -31.91 15.12
C ALA A 881 -34.83 -32.70 14.13
N ALA A 882 -35.55 -31.99 13.25
CA ALA A 882 -36.41 -32.60 12.24
C ALA A 882 -35.63 -33.47 11.23
N ALA A 883 -34.42 -33.04 10.84
CA ALA A 883 -33.53 -33.79 9.97
C ALA A 883 -33.01 -35.09 10.62
N ARG A 884 -32.67 -35.06 11.93
CA ARG A 884 -32.31 -36.27 12.69
C ARG A 884 -33.47 -37.27 12.78
N ALA A 885 -34.69 -36.75 12.88
CA ALA A 885 -35.91 -37.57 12.90
C ALA A 885 -36.36 -38.05 11.51
N GLY A 886 -35.71 -37.61 10.41
CA GLY A 886 -36.08 -37.96 9.04
C GLY A 886 -37.40 -37.36 8.57
N THR A 887 -37.86 -36.26 9.19
CA THR A 887 -39.16 -35.62 8.91
C THR A 887 -39.06 -34.29 8.16
N LEU A 888 -37.85 -33.81 7.90
CA LEU A 888 -37.62 -32.50 7.27
C LEU A 888 -37.80 -32.59 5.75
N VAL A 889 -38.62 -31.70 5.19
CA VAL A 889 -38.67 -31.42 3.76
C VAL A 889 -38.53 -29.91 3.53
N LEU A 890 -37.55 -29.50 2.73
CA LEU A 890 -37.41 -28.12 2.26
C LEU A 890 -38.12 -27.96 0.92
N ARG A 891 -39.00 -26.97 0.81
CA ARG A 891 -39.70 -26.62 -0.44
C ARG A 891 -39.56 -25.15 -0.76
N GLY A 892 -39.47 -24.81 -2.04
CA GLY A 892 -39.38 -23.41 -2.43
C GLY A 892 -39.12 -23.15 -3.90
N ASP A 893 -38.76 -21.90 -4.17
CA ASP A 893 -38.41 -21.35 -5.47
C ASP A 893 -37.02 -20.73 -5.39
N ALA A 894 -36.18 -21.02 -6.39
CA ALA A 894 -34.83 -20.49 -6.49
C ALA A 894 -34.59 -19.86 -7.87
N VAL A 895 -33.80 -18.80 -7.90
CA VAL A 895 -33.35 -18.13 -9.11
C VAL A 895 -31.84 -17.95 -9.05
N ALA A 896 -31.12 -18.72 -9.87
CA ALA A 896 -29.66 -18.68 -9.83
C ALA A 896 -29.11 -17.34 -10.34
N PHE A 897 -29.69 -16.83 -11.43
CA PHE A 897 -29.26 -15.60 -12.08
C PHE A 897 -30.45 -14.65 -12.24
N SER A 898 -30.32 -13.46 -11.65
CA SER A 898 -31.38 -12.46 -11.65
C SER A 898 -31.71 -12.01 -13.09
N PRO A 899 -32.98 -12.03 -13.54
CA PRO A 899 -33.35 -11.55 -14.87
C PRO A 899 -33.34 -10.01 -14.96
N TYR A 900 -33.25 -9.32 -13.83
CA TYR A 900 -33.06 -7.87 -13.76
C TYR A 900 -32.21 -7.47 -12.55
N GLN A 901 -31.52 -6.34 -12.64
CA GLN A 901 -30.72 -5.80 -11.55
C GLN A 901 -30.99 -4.30 -11.42
N TYR A 902 -31.07 -3.80 -10.19
CA TYR A 902 -31.13 -2.38 -9.88
C TYR A 902 -29.77 -1.94 -9.35
N HIS A 903 -29.15 -0.96 -9.99
CA HIS A 903 -27.95 -0.27 -9.54
C HIS A 903 -28.35 1.15 -9.11
N LEU A 904 -28.63 1.29 -7.81
CA LEU A 904 -29.15 2.51 -7.19
C LEU A 904 -28.10 3.20 -6.31
N ILE A 905 -27.91 4.50 -6.51
CA ILE A 905 -27.27 5.40 -5.54
C ILE A 905 -28.17 6.61 -5.25
N ARG A 906 -28.19 7.04 -3.99
CA ARG A 906 -28.78 8.30 -3.53
C ARG A 906 -27.79 9.05 -2.66
N ALA A 907 -27.46 10.27 -3.07
CA ALA A 907 -26.67 11.24 -2.32
C ALA A 907 -27.54 12.39 -1.78
N TRP A 908 -27.24 12.85 -0.58
CA TRP A 908 -27.83 13.98 0.10
C TRP A 908 -26.71 14.98 0.41
N SER A 909 -26.77 16.15 -0.22
CA SER A 909 -25.75 17.19 -0.05
C SER A 909 -26.05 18.07 1.17
N GLY A 910 -25.03 18.33 1.97
CA GLY A 910 -25.05 19.26 3.10
C GLY A 910 -25.52 18.68 4.43
N GLU A 911 -26.13 17.49 4.46
CA GLU A 911 -26.57 16.83 5.70
C GLU A 911 -26.80 15.32 5.52
N VAL A 912 -26.81 14.58 6.64
CA VAL A 912 -27.56 13.32 6.74
C VAL A 912 -29.02 13.69 7.05
N PRO A 913 -29.99 13.32 6.18
CA PRO A 913 -31.39 13.68 6.38
C PRO A 913 -32.01 12.93 7.56
N ALA A 914 -33.08 13.50 8.14
CA ALA A 914 -33.89 12.81 9.15
C ALA A 914 -34.58 11.54 8.61
N ASP A 915 -34.91 11.52 7.31
CA ASP A 915 -35.45 10.35 6.62
C ASP A 915 -34.54 9.98 5.42
N PRO A 916 -33.62 9.02 5.60
CA PRO A 916 -32.73 8.54 4.54
C PRO A 916 -33.37 7.44 3.68
N THR A 917 -34.60 7.67 3.20
CA THR A 917 -35.34 6.75 2.30
C THR A 917 -35.19 7.14 0.82
N TYR A 918 -35.00 6.15 -0.05
CA TYR A 918 -34.97 6.32 -1.51
C TYR A 918 -36.02 5.43 -2.21
N ALA A 919 -36.94 6.03 -2.97
CA ALA A 919 -38.03 5.30 -3.62
C ALA A 919 -38.21 5.74 -5.09
N PRO A 920 -37.27 5.38 -5.99
CA PRO A 920 -37.38 5.75 -7.40
C PRO A 920 -38.50 4.98 -8.12
N THR A 921 -39.16 5.65 -9.06
CA THR A 921 -40.06 5.03 -10.05
C THR A 921 -39.25 4.49 -11.26
N GLU A 922 -39.87 3.70 -12.15
CA GLU A 922 -39.17 3.28 -13.38
C GLU A 922 -38.81 4.48 -14.28
N GLU A 923 -39.52 5.61 -14.21
CA GLU A 923 -39.24 6.82 -15.01
C GLU A 923 -38.05 7.62 -14.47
N ASP A 924 -37.76 7.51 -13.17
CA ASP A 924 -36.59 8.13 -12.54
C ASP A 924 -35.28 7.39 -12.87
N LEU A 925 -35.38 6.16 -13.39
CA LEU A 925 -34.26 5.28 -13.67
C LEU A 925 -33.98 5.21 -15.18
N ALA A 926 -32.74 4.85 -15.53
CA ALA A 926 -32.41 4.45 -16.89
C ALA A 926 -32.43 2.92 -17.00
N ARG A 927 -32.91 2.40 -18.13
CA ARG A 927 -32.99 0.97 -18.43
C ARG A 927 -31.94 0.58 -19.46
N VAL A 928 -31.15 -0.44 -19.16
CA VAL A 928 -30.16 -1.03 -20.05
C VAL A 928 -30.53 -2.49 -20.29
N ASP A 929 -30.90 -2.82 -21.53
CA ASP A 929 -31.16 -4.20 -21.94
C ASP A 929 -29.83 -4.88 -22.31
N GLN A 930 -29.35 -5.77 -21.45
CA GLN A 930 -28.06 -6.44 -21.57
C GLN A 930 -28.19 -7.80 -22.27
N THR A 931 -27.28 -8.09 -23.19
CA THR A 931 -27.15 -9.40 -23.82
C THR A 931 -25.73 -9.94 -23.59
N PHE A 932 -25.62 -11.11 -22.98
CA PHE A 932 -24.37 -11.82 -22.75
C PHE A 932 -24.32 -13.04 -23.67
N ARG A 933 -23.40 -13.07 -24.65
CA ARG A 933 -23.32 -14.18 -25.63
C ARG A 933 -22.22 -15.17 -25.26
N ALA A 934 -22.50 -16.46 -25.44
CA ALA A 934 -21.51 -17.53 -25.33
C ALA A 934 -21.90 -18.74 -26.19
N GLY A 935 -20.91 -19.43 -26.76
CA GLY A 935 -21.14 -20.58 -27.64
C GLY A 935 -21.68 -21.81 -26.91
N THR A 936 -21.39 -21.92 -25.61
CA THR A 936 -21.85 -22.93 -24.65
C THR A 936 -22.12 -22.27 -23.28
N PRO A 937 -22.99 -22.83 -22.43
CA PRO A 937 -23.25 -22.31 -21.09
C PRO A 937 -21.96 -22.11 -20.27
N THR A 938 -21.80 -20.92 -19.70
CA THR A 938 -20.64 -20.51 -18.91
C THR A 938 -21.00 -19.31 -18.02
N LEU A 939 -20.02 -18.81 -17.26
CA LEU A 939 -20.18 -17.69 -16.33
C LEU A 939 -19.42 -16.45 -16.82
N VAL A 940 -20.08 -15.30 -16.68
CA VAL A 940 -19.50 -13.95 -16.83
C VAL A 940 -19.64 -13.25 -15.48
N PHE A 941 -18.66 -12.44 -15.12
CA PHE A 941 -18.72 -11.53 -13.99
C PHE A 941 -18.90 -10.11 -14.52
N ASP A 942 -20.00 -9.48 -14.14
CA ASP A 942 -20.33 -8.13 -14.54
C ASP A 942 -20.01 -7.16 -13.40
N LEU A 943 -19.02 -6.31 -13.62
CA LEU A 943 -18.61 -5.23 -12.72
C LEU A 943 -19.37 -3.95 -13.07
N VAL A 944 -20.12 -3.43 -12.12
CA VAL A 944 -20.78 -2.12 -12.22
C VAL A 944 -20.21 -1.19 -11.16
N ALA A 945 -19.77 -0.01 -11.58
CA ALA A 945 -19.22 1.00 -10.68
C ALA A 945 -19.91 2.36 -10.87
N GLU A 946 -20.28 3.01 -9.77
CA GLU A 946 -20.68 4.41 -9.77
C GLU A 946 -19.49 5.32 -9.47
N CYS A 947 -19.42 6.43 -10.19
CA CYS A 947 -18.40 7.44 -10.09
C CYS A 947 -18.99 8.74 -9.54
N ARG A 948 -18.45 9.25 -8.44
CA ARG A 948 -18.82 10.55 -7.86
C ARG A 948 -17.59 11.43 -7.62
N PRO A 949 -17.66 12.73 -7.90
CA PRO A 949 -16.49 13.62 -7.98
C PRO A 949 -15.82 13.91 -6.61
N TYR A 950 -16.52 13.70 -5.50
CA TYR A 950 -16.03 14.02 -4.16
C TYR A 950 -15.30 12.86 -3.47
N TYR A 951 -15.28 11.67 -4.06
CA TYR A 951 -14.63 10.50 -3.47
C TYR A 951 -13.34 10.18 -4.22
N TRP A 952 -12.38 9.55 -3.55
CA TRP A 952 -11.15 9.10 -4.20
C TRP A 952 -10.74 7.69 -3.75
N PRO A 953 -10.52 6.76 -4.70
CA PRO A 953 -10.87 6.85 -6.10
C PRO A 953 -12.37 7.09 -6.31
N PRO A 954 -12.74 7.90 -7.31
CA PRO A 954 -14.09 8.40 -7.45
C PRO A 954 -15.08 7.34 -7.90
N CYS A 955 -14.60 6.26 -8.52
CA CYS A 955 -15.43 5.15 -8.96
C CYS A 955 -15.28 3.95 -8.03
N GLN A 956 -16.40 3.39 -7.56
CA GLN A 956 -16.43 2.24 -6.67
C GLN A 956 -17.29 1.15 -7.30
N GLY A 957 -16.78 -0.08 -7.43
CA GLY A 957 -17.44 -1.14 -8.19
C GLY A 957 -17.77 -2.40 -7.42
N GLU A 958 -18.79 -3.13 -7.90
CA GLU A 958 -19.22 -4.44 -7.39
C GLU A 958 -19.43 -5.43 -8.55
N TYR A 959 -19.05 -6.70 -8.35
CA TYR A 959 -19.21 -7.77 -9.33
C TYR A 959 -20.48 -8.59 -9.07
N GLU A 960 -21.29 -8.81 -10.11
CA GLU A 960 -22.41 -9.76 -10.09
C GLU A 960 -22.15 -10.91 -11.10
N PRO A 961 -22.27 -12.18 -10.69
CA PRO A 961 -22.22 -13.32 -11.60
C PRO A 961 -23.45 -13.36 -12.53
N VAL A 962 -23.21 -13.66 -13.81
CA VAL A 962 -24.23 -13.75 -14.86
C VAL A 962 -24.00 -14.99 -15.71
N ALA A 963 -25.07 -15.76 -15.97
CA ALA A 963 -25.00 -16.84 -16.94
C ALA A 963 -24.79 -16.30 -18.36
N ALA A 964 -23.96 -16.95 -19.17
CA ALA A 964 -23.93 -16.73 -20.61
C ALA A 964 -24.09 -18.07 -21.32
N PRO A 965 -24.90 -18.18 -22.39
CA PRO A 965 -25.64 -17.09 -23.04
C PRO A 965 -26.91 -16.70 -22.27
N SER A 966 -27.18 -15.40 -22.11
CA SER A 966 -28.41 -14.89 -21.46
C SER A 966 -28.73 -13.43 -21.82
N THR A 967 -29.84 -12.94 -21.30
CA THR A 967 -30.21 -11.51 -21.29
C THR A 967 -30.58 -11.08 -19.87
N ARG A 968 -30.25 -9.84 -19.50
CA ARG A 968 -30.61 -9.24 -18.21
C ARG A 968 -31.03 -7.78 -18.41
N VAL A 969 -32.00 -7.29 -17.63
CA VAL A 969 -32.40 -5.87 -17.67
C VAL A 969 -31.83 -5.14 -16.46
N ASP A 970 -30.99 -4.15 -16.68
CA ASP A 970 -30.38 -3.37 -15.59
C ASP A 970 -31.01 -1.99 -15.50
N TYR A 971 -31.28 -1.54 -14.28
CA TYR A 971 -31.82 -0.21 -13.98
C TYR A 971 -30.77 0.61 -13.23
N PHE A 972 -30.44 1.80 -13.72
CA PHE A 972 -29.42 2.67 -13.14
C PHE A 972 -30.06 3.94 -12.57
N SER A 973 -29.63 4.38 -11.39
CA SER A 973 -30.02 5.72 -10.91
C SER A 973 -29.39 6.82 -11.77
N THR A 974 -30.11 7.93 -11.89
CA THR A 974 -29.81 9.03 -12.82
C THR A 974 -29.45 10.31 -12.07
N GLN A 975 -29.03 10.18 -10.81
CA GLN A 975 -28.76 11.30 -9.93
C GLN A 975 -27.63 12.18 -10.48
N GLU A 976 -27.82 13.50 -10.41
CA GLU A 976 -26.80 14.47 -10.79
C GLU A 976 -25.46 14.22 -10.08
N GLY A 977 -24.37 14.42 -10.81
CA GLY A 977 -23.00 14.14 -10.35
C GLY A 977 -22.64 12.66 -10.30
N THR A 978 -23.53 11.77 -10.77
CA THR A 978 -23.26 10.32 -10.85
C THR A 978 -23.02 9.90 -12.29
N ALA A 979 -21.90 9.23 -12.53
CA ALA A 979 -21.67 8.50 -13.76
C ALA A 979 -21.46 7.02 -13.46
N TRP A 980 -21.62 6.17 -14.47
CA TRP A 980 -21.56 4.72 -14.34
C TRP A 980 -20.51 4.15 -15.27
N TYR A 981 -19.66 3.28 -14.73
CA TYR A 981 -18.71 2.47 -15.46
C TYR A 981 -19.14 1.00 -15.39
N GLN A 982 -18.96 0.24 -16.47
CA GLN A 982 -19.28 -1.19 -16.50
C GLN A 982 -18.21 -1.99 -17.26
N LYS A 983 -17.88 -3.17 -16.75
CA LYS A 983 -16.96 -4.13 -17.37
C LYS A 983 -17.55 -5.53 -17.22
N ALA A 984 -17.48 -6.34 -18.28
CA ALA A 984 -17.80 -7.77 -18.21
C ALA A 984 -16.54 -8.59 -18.41
N GLU A 985 -16.34 -9.61 -17.56
CA GLU A 985 -15.14 -10.45 -17.55
C GLU A 985 -15.51 -11.93 -17.47
N THR A 986 -14.79 -12.74 -18.22
CA THR A 986 -14.99 -14.19 -18.27
C THR A 986 -14.05 -14.91 -17.30
N VAL A 987 -14.41 -16.12 -16.87
CA VAL A 987 -13.52 -16.97 -16.04
C VAL A 987 -12.14 -17.18 -16.68
N GLY A 988 -12.07 -17.13 -18.02
CA GLY A 988 -10.84 -17.31 -18.80
C GLY A 988 -9.99 -16.06 -18.99
N GLY A 989 -10.37 -14.91 -18.42
CA GLY A 989 -9.60 -13.66 -18.54
C GLY A 989 -9.86 -12.84 -19.81
N TRP A 990 -10.87 -13.20 -20.62
CA TRP A 990 -11.41 -12.30 -21.64
C TRP A 990 -12.27 -11.22 -20.98
N GLU A 991 -11.96 -9.94 -21.21
CA GLU A 991 -12.74 -8.81 -20.72
C GLU A 991 -13.20 -7.87 -21.84
N GLN A 992 -14.34 -7.22 -21.60
CA GLN A 992 -14.83 -6.10 -22.37
C GLN A 992 -15.21 -4.96 -21.43
N ARG A 993 -14.89 -3.72 -21.83
CA ARG A 993 -15.07 -2.50 -21.03
C ARG A 993 -16.02 -1.54 -21.77
N HIS A 994 -16.91 -0.92 -21.02
CA HIS A 994 -17.75 0.18 -21.47
C HIS A 994 -17.21 1.52 -20.98
N ASP A 995 -17.52 2.59 -21.70
CA ASP A 995 -17.23 3.98 -21.34
C ASP A 995 -17.96 4.38 -20.04
N GLN A 996 -17.47 5.42 -19.38
CA GLN A 996 -18.20 6.07 -18.30
C GLN A 996 -19.42 6.82 -18.86
N VAL A 997 -20.63 6.51 -18.37
CA VAL A 997 -21.90 7.06 -18.87
C VAL A 997 -22.66 7.78 -17.77
N VAL A 998 -23.12 8.99 -18.07
CA VAL A 998 -24.17 9.65 -17.28
C VAL A 998 -25.52 9.32 -17.91
N TYR A 999 -26.36 8.61 -17.17
CA TYR A 999 -27.70 8.25 -17.64
C TYR A 999 -28.73 9.33 -17.34
N ARG A 1000 -29.75 9.43 -18.20
CA ARG A 1000 -30.88 10.35 -18.03
C ARG A 1000 -32.14 9.58 -17.56
N PRO A 1001 -33.03 10.22 -16.77
CA PRO A 1001 -34.34 9.63 -16.42
C PRO A 1001 -35.08 9.10 -17.66
N GLY A 1002 -35.62 7.89 -17.57
CA GLY A 1002 -36.38 7.23 -18.64
C GLY A 1002 -35.56 6.78 -19.86
N GLN A 1003 -34.24 6.97 -19.87
CA GLN A 1003 -33.38 6.55 -20.97
C GLN A 1003 -33.43 5.02 -21.15
N ARG A 1004 -33.49 4.56 -22.41
CA ARG A 1004 -33.39 3.15 -22.77
C ARG A 1004 -32.24 2.92 -23.73
N THR A 1005 -31.39 1.94 -23.43
CA THR A 1005 -30.29 1.52 -24.31
C THR A 1005 -30.09 0.02 -24.27
N ALA A 1006 -29.44 -0.53 -25.30
CA ALA A 1006 -29.02 -1.92 -25.33
C ALA A 1006 -27.50 -2.03 -25.16
N ARG A 1007 -27.03 -3.14 -24.58
CA ARG A 1007 -25.60 -3.43 -24.41
C ARG A 1007 -25.33 -4.89 -24.76
N ASN A 1008 -24.42 -5.12 -25.71
CA ASN A 1008 -24.06 -6.46 -26.17
C ASN A 1008 -22.64 -6.81 -25.74
N TRP A 1009 -22.53 -7.78 -24.86
CA TRP A 1009 -21.26 -8.34 -24.40
C TRP A 1009 -20.88 -9.56 -25.23
N PHE A 1010 -19.59 -9.63 -25.59
CA PHE A 1010 -18.99 -10.75 -26.32
C PHE A 1010 -19.67 -11.02 -27.67
N ASN A 1011 -20.14 -9.95 -28.34
CA ASN A 1011 -20.75 -10.04 -29.65
C ASN A 1011 -19.73 -10.60 -30.69
N PRO A 1012 -20.12 -11.55 -31.57
CA PRO A 1012 -19.23 -12.11 -32.58
C PRO A 1012 -18.65 -11.07 -33.56
N VAL A 1013 -17.62 -11.47 -34.30
CA VAL A 1013 -16.73 -10.59 -35.09
C VAL A 1013 -15.84 -9.72 -34.20
N THR A 1014 -15.18 -10.35 -33.24
CA THR A 1014 -14.22 -9.65 -32.39
C THR A 1014 -12.92 -9.39 -33.15
N ARG A 1015 -12.24 -8.29 -32.83
CA ARG A 1015 -11.14 -7.75 -33.64
C ARG A 1015 -10.33 -6.70 -32.88
N PRO A 1016 -9.15 -6.31 -33.40
CA PRO A 1016 -8.47 -5.09 -32.98
C PRO A 1016 -9.34 -3.85 -33.18
N ARG A 1017 -9.62 -3.10 -32.10
CA ARG A 1017 -10.48 -1.90 -32.10
C ARG A 1017 -9.94 -0.86 -31.12
N LEU A 1018 -9.93 0.42 -31.51
CA LEU A 1018 -9.64 1.56 -30.65
C LEU A 1018 -10.88 1.96 -29.86
N GLY A 1019 -10.70 2.37 -28.61
CA GLY A 1019 -11.78 2.94 -27.81
C GLY A 1019 -11.36 3.25 -26.38
N PRO A 1020 -12.23 3.94 -25.62
CA PRO A 1020 -11.85 4.66 -24.40
C PRO A 1020 -11.58 3.75 -23.20
N GLY A 1021 -11.82 2.43 -23.30
CA GLY A 1021 -11.37 1.46 -22.31
C GLY A 1021 -9.84 1.35 -22.20
N PHE A 1022 -9.10 1.84 -23.21
CA PHE A 1022 -7.63 1.83 -23.30
C PHE A 1022 -7.11 3.13 -23.93
N TRP A 1023 -5.81 3.46 -23.72
CA TRP A 1023 -5.29 4.76 -24.13
C TRP A 1023 -5.13 4.83 -25.65
N LEU A 1024 -5.42 5.99 -26.22
CA LEU A 1024 -5.44 6.16 -27.67
C LEU A 1024 -4.02 6.28 -28.25
N PRO A 1025 -3.74 5.70 -29.43
CA PRO A 1025 -2.44 5.85 -30.10
C PRO A 1025 -2.02 7.31 -30.27
N TYR A 1026 -0.79 7.65 -29.88
CA TYR A 1026 -0.24 9.01 -29.94
C TYR A 1026 1.24 9.06 -30.33
N ARG A 1027 1.71 10.28 -30.66
CA ARG A 1027 3.11 10.62 -30.84
C ARG A 1027 3.48 11.80 -29.95
N ASP A 1028 4.66 11.71 -29.35
CA ASP A 1028 5.23 12.68 -28.42
C ASP A 1028 6.72 12.84 -28.74
N GLY A 1029 7.07 13.92 -29.43
CA GLY A 1029 8.40 14.09 -30.03
C GLY A 1029 8.82 12.90 -30.93
N ASP A 1030 9.91 12.24 -30.54
CA ASP A 1030 10.46 11.07 -31.23
C ASP A 1030 9.84 9.75 -30.76
N VAL A 1031 8.96 9.76 -29.75
CA VAL A 1031 8.29 8.56 -29.24
C VAL A 1031 6.95 8.37 -29.95
N LEU A 1032 6.76 7.18 -30.53
CA LEU A 1032 5.49 6.75 -31.11
C LEU A 1032 4.91 5.64 -30.22
N ALA A 1033 3.68 5.85 -29.77
CA ALA A 1033 2.96 4.97 -28.86
C ALA A 1033 1.64 4.52 -29.51
N VAL A 1034 1.48 3.21 -29.72
CA VAL A 1034 0.26 2.61 -30.28
C VAL A 1034 -0.30 1.61 -29.29
N ASN A 1035 -1.59 1.68 -28.98
CA ASN A 1035 -2.31 0.68 -28.21
C ASN A 1035 -3.59 0.30 -28.96
N VAL A 1036 -3.68 -0.96 -29.41
CA VAL A 1036 -4.86 -1.47 -30.10
C VAL A 1036 -5.34 -2.77 -29.45
N PRO A 1037 -6.44 -2.73 -28.69
CA PRO A 1037 -7.02 -3.91 -28.05
C PRO A 1037 -7.54 -4.98 -29.03
N PRO A 1038 -7.03 -6.23 -29.01
CA PRO A 1038 -7.15 -7.22 -30.09
C PRO A 1038 -8.45 -8.03 -30.12
N HIS A 1039 -9.20 -8.11 -29.02
CA HIS A 1039 -10.39 -8.96 -28.85
C HIS A 1039 -11.64 -8.15 -28.51
N SER A 1040 -11.78 -7.01 -29.19
CA SER A 1040 -12.90 -6.09 -29.02
C SER A 1040 -14.09 -6.49 -29.89
N GLY A 1041 -15.31 -6.39 -29.35
CA GLY A 1041 -16.56 -6.57 -30.10
C GLY A 1041 -17.20 -5.22 -30.43
N ASP A 1042 -18.45 -5.02 -29.98
CA ASP A 1042 -19.09 -3.70 -29.92
C ASP A 1042 -18.39 -2.79 -28.88
N LEU A 1043 -17.73 -3.42 -27.91
CA LEU A 1043 -17.00 -2.81 -26.80
C LEU A 1043 -15.51 -3.14 -26.89
N THR A 1044 -14.65 -2.27 -26.34
CA THR A 1044 -13.20 -2.52 -26.29
C THR A 1044 -12.88 -3.66 -25.35
N GLY A 1045 -12.05 -4.61 -25.78
CA GLY A 1045 -11.74 -5.80 -25.00
C GLY A 1045 -10.34 -6.34 -25.23
N SER A 1046 -9.84 -7.02 -24.20
CA SER A 1046 -8.53 -7.70 -24.17
C SER A 1046 -8.70 -9.09 -23.58
N ASP A 1047 -7.79 -10.00 -23.92
CA ASP A 1047 -7.81 -11.38 -23.43
C ASP A 1047 -6.41 -11.78 -22.97
N ALA A 1048 -6.29 -12.11 -21.68
CA ALA A 1048 -5.02 -12.48 -21.06
C ALA A 1048 -4.43 -13.81 -21.59
N THR A 1049 -5.23 -14.63 -22.28
CA THR A 1049 -4.80 -15.92 -22.85
C THR A 1049 -4.30 -15.80 -24.30
N ALA A 1050 -4.46 -14.62 -24.92
CA ALA A 1050 -4.10 -14.41 -26.31
C ALA A 1050 -2.58 -14.30 -26.51
N THR A 1051 -2.07 -14.92 -27.57
CA THR A 1051 -0.70 -14.67 -28.03
C THR A 1051 -0.69 -13.50 -28.99
N LEU A 1052 0.04 -12.43 -28.64
CA LEU A 1052 0.14 -11.21 -29.44
C LEU A 1052 1.49 -11.07 -30.14
N ARG A 1053 1.47 -10.45 -31.32
CA ARG A 1053 2.67 -10.05 -32.07
C ARG A 1053 2.43 -8.70 -32.74
N SER A 1054 3.09 -7.67 -32.25
CA SER A 1054 3.00 -6.31 -32.76
C SER A 1054 4.31 -5.86 -33.40
N ARG A 1055 4.22 -5.20 -34.56
CA ARG A 1055 5.37 -4.71 -35.33
C ARG A 1055 5.09 -3.29 -35.83
N LEU A 1056 6.08 -2.41 -35.68
CA LEU A 1056 6.03 -1.05 -36.20
C LEU A 1056 7.06 -0.89 -37.32
N PHE A 1057 6.66 -0.24 -38.40
CA PHE A 1057 7.52 0.12 -39.54
C PHE A 1057 7.44 1.62 -39.79
N GLN A 1058 8.55 2.22 -40.20
CA GLN A 1058 8.64 3.59 -40.70
C GLN A 1058 9.24 3.54 -42.11
N ASN A 1059 8.52 4.07 -43.10
CA ASN A 1059 8.93 4.06 -44.52
C ASN A 1059 9.38 2.66 -45.01
N GLY A 1060 8.65 1.61 -44.60
CA GLY A 1060 8.94 0.21 -44.96
C GLY A 1060 10.04 -0.47 -44.13
N VAL A 1061 10.76 0.24 -43.25
CA VAL A 1061 11.80 -0.33 -42.38
C VAL A 1061 11.24 -0.59 -40.99
N ARG A 1062 11.47 -1.80 -40.45
CA ARG A 1062 11.00 -2.16 -39.10
C ARG A 1062 11.71 -1.33 -38.03
N VAL A 1063 10.94 -0.69 -37.16
CA VAL A 1063 11.42 0.05 -35.99
C VAL A 1063 11.32 -0.86 -34.76
N GLY A 1064 12.47 -1.09 -34.11
CA GLY A 1064 12.53 -1.95 -32.93
C GLY A 1064 12.35 -3.45 -33.22
N ARG A 1065 12.13 -4.22 -32.14
CA ARG A 1065 11.84 -5.66 -32.18
C ARG A 1065 10.33 -5.88 -32.18
N GLU A 1066 9.90 -7.04 -32.65
CA GLU A 1066 8.53 -7.51 -32.45
C GLU A 1066 8.21 -7.58 -30.95
N GLN A 1067 7.03 -7.11 -30.55
CA GLN A 1067 6.60 -7.08 -29.15
C GLN A 1067 5.38 -7.98 -28.93
N PRO A 1068 5.35 -8.79 -27.85
CA PRO A 1068 4.22 -9.63 -27.51
C PRO A 1068 3.13 -8.86 -26.75
N SER A 1069 2.76 -7.67 -27.22
CA SER A 1069 1.85 -6.77 -26.51
C SER A 1069 0.90 -6.05 -27.45
N GLN A 1070 -0.30 -5.72 -26.96
CA GLN A 1070 -1.25 -4.87 -27.67
C GLN A 1070 -0.80 -3.41 -27.74
N ALA A 1071 0.08 -2.99 -26.82
CA ALA A 1071 0.65 -1.67 -26.82
C ALA A 1071 2.16 -1.69 -27.09
N VAL A 1072 2.58 -0.79 -27.97
CA VAL A 1072 3.96 -0.62 -28.41
C VAL A 1072 4.33 0.84 -28.23
N GLN A 1073 5.34 1.11 -27.41
CA GLN A 1073 5.95 2.42 -27.27
C GLN A 1073 7.42 2.32 -27.66
N THR A 1074 7.84 3.10 -28.65
CA THR A 1074 9.23 3.10 -29.11
C THR A 1074 9.62 4.46 -29.68
N SER A 1075 10.88 4.82 -29.51
CA SER A 1075 11.44 5.93 -30.27
C SER A 1075 11.54 5.55 -31.75
N VAL A 1076 11.13 6.45 -32.64
CA VAL A 1076 11.22 6.32 -34.10
C VAL A 1076 12.29 7.28 -34.63
N PRO A 1077 13.05 6.90 -35.67
CA PRO A 1077 13.99 7.81 -36.33
C PRO A 1077 13.35 9.14 -36.76
N ALA A 1078 14.08 10.24 -36.56
CA ALA A 1078 13.66 11.56 -37.03
C ALA A 1078 13.63 11.63 -38.57
N THR A 1079 12.65 12.37 -39.11
CA THR A 1079 12.49 12.61 -40.55
C THR A 1079 12.18 14.07 -40.81
N ASP A 1080 12.64 14.58 -41.96
CA ASP A 1080 12.27 15.91 -42.46
C ASP A 1080 10.84 15.86 -43.03
N GLY A 1081 9.86 16.12 -42.16
CA GLY A 1081 8.43 16.10 -42.48
C GLY A 1081 7.70 14.79 -42.15
N PRO A 1082 6.44 14.63 -42.60
CA PRO A 1082 5.63 13.45 -42.28
C PRO A 1082 6.22 12.17 -42.87
N ALA A 1083 6.39 11.15 -42.02
CA ALA A 1083 6.78 9.80 -42.45
C ALA A 1083 5.55 8.88 -42.57
N GLU A 1084 5.64 7.86 -43.42
CA GLU A 1084 4.67 6.77 -43.46
C GLU A 1084 5.00 5.76 -42.36
N TYR A 1085 4.00 5.37 -41.60
CA TYR A 1085 4.09 4.33 -40.60
C TYR A 1085 3.15 3.19 -40.96
N ARG A 1086 3.62 1.97 -40.70
CA ARG A 1086 2.78 0.78 -40.74
C ARG A 1086 2.84 0.07 -39.39
N PHE A 1087 1.70 -0.08 -38.73
CA PHE A 1087 1.58 -0.89 -37.52
C PHE A 1087 0.88 -2.19 -37.89
N GLU A 1088 1.47 -3.33 -37.54
CA GLU A 1088 0.89 -4.65 -37.75
C GLU A 1088 0.68 -5.33 -36.40
N GLN A 1089 -0.49 -5.94 -36.22
CA GLN A 1089 -0.82 -6.72 -35.05
C GLN A 1089 -1.43 -8.06 -35.47
N GLU A 1090 -0.88 -9.15 -34.93
CA GLU A 1090 -1.46 -10.49 -34.99
C GLU A 1090 -1.85 -10.93 -33.58
N SER A 1091 -3.05 -11.49 -33.45
CA SER A 1091 -3.50 -12.16 -32.24
C SER A 1091 -3.91 -13.59 -32.54
N ILE A 1092 -3.57 -14.52 -31.66
CA ILE A 1092 -3.97 -15.93 -31.71
C ILE A 1092 -4.63 -16.27 -30.37
N LEU A 1093 -5.86 -16.76 -30.43
CA LEU A 1093 -6.65 -17.11 -29.24
C LEU A 1093 -6.84 -18.62 -29.13
N PRO A 1094 -6.67 -19.22 -27.94
CA PRO A 1094 -7.01 -20.61 -27.68
C PRO A 1094 -8.50 -20.89 -27.90
N ALA A 1095 -8.85 -22.15 -28.19
CA ALA A 1095 -10.26 -22.56 -28.23
C ALA A 1095 -10.88 -22.47 -26.83
N GLY A 1096 -12.09 -21.93 -26.74
CA GLY A 1096 -12.82 -21.77 -25.49
C GLY A 1096 -14.35 -21.85 -25.68
N PRO A 1097 -15.14 -21.61 -24.63
CA PRO A 1097 -16.61 -21.64 -24.69
C PRO A 1097 -17.20 -20.46 -25.51
N TRP A 1098 -16.35 -19.51 -25.90
CA TRP A 1098 -16.70 -18.28 -26.59
C TRP A 1098 -16.68 -18.42 -28.11
N ILE A 1099 -17.52 -17.65 -28.81
CA ILE A 1099 -17.45 -17.52 -30.27
C ILE A 1099 -16.53 -16.36 -30.61
N ALA A 1100 -15.23 -16.61 -30.46
CA ALA A 1100 -14.16 -15.70 -30.77
C ALA A 1100 -13.31 -16.21 -31.95
N PRO A 1101 -12.70 -15.31 -32.75
CA PRO A 1101 -11.76 -15.68 -33.80
C PRO A 1101 -10.57 -16.45 -33.24
N THR A 1102 -10.12 -17.47 -33.96
CA THR A 1102 -8.89 -18.21 -33.59
C THR A 1102 -7.64 -17.41 -33.94
N ARG A 1103 -7.73 -16.50 -34.92
CA ARG A 1103 -6.65 -15.62 -35.33
C ARG A 1103 -7.18 -14.31 -35.90
N THR A 1104 -6.56 -13.20 -35.53
CA THR A 1104 -6.72 -11.91 -36.21
C THR A 1104 -5.39 -11.41 -36.73
N ARG A 1105 -5.39 -10.75 -37.89
CA ARG A 1105 -4.25 -10.00 -38.43
C ARG A 1105 -4.76 -8.66 -38.91
N THR A 1106 -4.27 -7.59 -38.31
CA THR A 1106 -4.62 -6.23 -38.72
C THR A 1106 -3.37 -5.43 -39.00
N ALA A 1107 -3.39 -4.63 -40.06
CA ALA A 1107 -2.34 -3.69 -40.37
C ALA A 1107 -2.93 -2.31 -40.68
N TRP A 1108 -2.35 -1.28 -40.07
CA TRP A 1108 -2.68 0.12 -40.30
C TRP A 1108 -1.52 0.80 -40.98
N THR A 1109 -1.78 1.46 -42.10
CA THR A 1109 -0.84 2.38 -42.74
C THR A 1109 -1.35 3.80 -42.53
N PHE A 1110 -0.52 4.69 -42.00
CA PHE A 1110 -0.88 6.07 -41.70
C PHE A 1110 0.33 7.00 -41.80
N ARG A 1111 0.09 8.31 -41.88
CA ARG A 1111 1.17 9.32 -41.93
C ARG A 1111 1.22 10.13 -40.64
N SER A 1112 2.42 10.40 -40.13
CA SER A 1112 2.61 11.22 -38.93
C SER A 1112 3.89 12.05 -39.03
N ALA A 1113 3.82 13.31 -38.62
CA ALA A 1113 4.97 14.21 -38.46
C ALA A 1113 5.39 14.30 -36.99
N ARG A 1114 6.64 14.69 -36.76
CA ARG A 1114 7.12 15.02 -35.41
C ARG A 1114 6.33 16.22 -34.86
N PRO A 1115 5.68 16.11 -33.69
CA PRO A 1115 4.99 17.24 -33.06
C PRO A 1115 5.95 18.35 -32.63
N ALA A 1116 5.41 19.53 -32.31
CA ALA A 1116 6.19 20.57 -31.64
C ALA A 1116 6.67 20.12 -30.25
N VAL A 1117 7.66 20.82 -29.69
CA VAL A 1117 8.12 20.57 -28.31
C VAL A 1117 6.95 20.72 -27.34
N ASP A 1118 6.85 19.82 -26.37
CA ASP A 1118 5.77 19.71 -25.37
C ASP A 1118 4.36 19.46 -25.95
N GLN A 1119 4.28 18.95 -27.19
CA GLN A 1119 3.01 18.61 -27.83
C GLN A 1119 2.85 17.09 -28.05
N ARG A 1120 1.72 16.55 -27.59
CA ARG A 1120 1.25 15.20 -27.91
C ARG A 1120 0.16 15.25 -28.98
N VAL A 1121 0.26 14.41 -30.02
CA VAL A 1121 -0.75 14.31 -31.09
C VAL A 1121 -1.26 12.88 -31.23
N LEU A 1122 -2.56 12.69 -31.41
CA LEU A 1122 -3.15 11.37 -31.68
C LEU A 1122 -2.80 10.89 -33.09
N LEU A 1123 -2.68 9.57 -33.29
CA LEU A 1123 -2.34 8.96 -34.57
C LEU A 1123 -3.59 8.59 -35.40
N PRO A 1124 -3.64 8.86 -36.72
CA PRO A 1124 -4.81 8.63 -37.57
C PRO A 1124 -4.95 7.17 -38.03
N LEU A 1125 -5.06 6.24 -37.06
CA LEU A 1125 -5.37 4.85 -37.34
C LEU A 1125 -6.86 4.71 -37.70
N LEU A 1126 -7.13 4.28 -38.94
CA LEU A 1126 -8.49 4.00 -39.41
C LEU A 1126 -9.02 2.70 -38.75
N GLN A 1127 -10.18 2.77 -38.12
CA GLN A 1127 -10.84 1.64 -37.46
C GLN A 1127 -11.90 0.99 -38.37
N LEU A 1128 -12.02 -0.34 -38.31
CA LEU A 1128 -13.14 -1.09 -38.89
C LEU A 1128 -14.09 -1.57 -37.80
N ASP A 1129 -15.39 -1.39 -38.01
CA ASP A 1129 -16.45 -1.94 -37.19
C ASP A 1129 -17.40 -2.82 -38.03
N TYR A 1130 -17.89 -3.91 -37.44
CA TYR A 1130 -18.76 -4.88 -38.11
C TYR A 1130 -20.08 -5.00 -37.35
N ARG A 1131 -21.18 -5.13 -38.08
CA ARG A 1131 -22.51 -5.35 -37.49
C ARG A 1131 -23.14 -6.60 -38.08
N ILE A 1132 -23.50 -7.54 -37.21
CA ILE A 1132 -24.15 -8.80 -37.56
C ILE A 1132 -25.21 -9.15 -36.51
N ASP A 1133 -26.33 -9.69 -36.96
CA ASP A 1133 -27.38 -10.18 -36.07
C ASP A 1133 -27.16 -11.67 -35.81
N THR A 1134 -27.02 -12.06 -34.54
CA THR A 1134 -26.83 -13.46 -34.14
C THR A 1134 -27.81 -13.86 -33.03
N ASP A 1135 -28.05 -15.16 -32.89
CA ASP A 1135 -28.71 -15.70 -31.71
C ASP A 1135 -27.84 -15.52 -30.44
N LEU A 1136 -28.39 -15.80 -29.26
CA LEU A 1136 -27.65 -15.66 -27.98
C LEU A 1136 -26.39 -16.52 -27.92
N THR A 1137 -26.32 -17.59 -28.71
CA THR A 1137 -25.11 -18.41 -28.79
C THR A 1137 -24.02 -17.79 -29.65
N GLY A 1138 -24.29 -16.67 -30.34
CA GLY A 1138 -23.38 -16.04 -31.30
C GLY A 1138 -23.41 -16.70 -32.69
N SER A 1139 -24.45 -17.49 -32.99
CA SER A 1139 -24.56 -18.23 -34.26
C SER A 1139 -25.57 -17.59 -35.22
N VAL A 1140 -25.36 -17.84 -36.50
CA VAL A 1140 -26.31 -17.54 -37.58
C VAL A 1140 -26.80 -18.83 -38.22
N LYS A 1141 -27.98 -18.78 -38.86
CA LYS A 1141 -28.65 -19.95 -39.42
C LYS A 1141 -27.93 -20.50 -40.67
N ALA A 1142 -27.67 -21.81 -40.68
CA ALA A 1142 -27.20 -22.53 -41.87
C ALA A 1142 -28.18 -22.42 -43.06
N GLY A 1143 -27.64 -22.23 -44.27
CA GLY A 1143 -28.42 -22.02 -45.50
C GLY A 1143 -29.18 -20.69 -45.58
N GLY A 1144 -29.11 -19.84 -44.53
CA GLY A 1144 -29.77 -18.54 -44.44
C GLY A 1144 -29.06 -17.42 -45.18
N GLN A 1145 -29.73 -16.27 -45.27
CA GLN A 1145 -29.12 -15.00 -45.65
C GLN A 1145 -28.81 -14.19 -44.39
N GLN A 1146 -27.64 -13.54 -44.35
CA GLN A 1146 -27.18 -12.71 -43.25
C GLN A 1146 -26.73 -11.34 -43.77
N LYS A 1147 -27.28 -10.27 -43.20
CA LYS A 1147 -26.75 -8.92 -43.45
C LYS A 1147 -25.51 -8.69 -42.59
N LEU A 1148 -24.43 -8.24 -43.21
CA LEU A 1148 -23.20 -7.80 -42.56
C LEU A 1148 -23.01 -6.30 -42.85
N GLY A 1149 -22.99 -5.48 -41.81
CA GLY A 1149 -22.56 -4.09 -41.89
C GLY A 1149 -21.05 -3.97 -41.70
N LEU A 1150 -20.42 -3.04 -42.42
CA LEU A 1150 -19.01 -2.67 -42.31
C LEU A 1150 -18.93 -1.15 -42.19
N THR A 1151 -18.24 -0.63 -41.18
CA THR A 1151 -18.01 0.80 -40.97
C THR A 1151 -16.52 1.07 -40.86
N ALA A 1152 -16.04 2.14 -41.48
CA ALA A 1152 -14.69 2.67 -41.34
C ALA A 1152 -14.74 4.08 -40.76
N ALA A 1153 -14.01 4.33 -39.68
CA ALA A 1153 -14.00 5.64 -39.01
C ALA A 1153 -12.67 5.91 -38.28
N HIS A 1154 -12.37 7.19 -38.07
CA HIS A 1154 -11.29 7.63 -37.17
C HIS A 1154 -11.86 7.95 -35.79
N VAL A 1155 -10.99 7.92 -34.78
CA VAL A 1155 -11.32 8.53 -33.48
C VAL A 1155 -11.48 10.04 -33.66
N ALA A 1156 -12.41 10.65 -32.93
CA ALA A 1156 -12.69 12.08 -33.04
C ALA A 1156 -11.46 12.93 -32.64
N GLY A 1157 -11.23 14.04 -33.36
CA GLY A 1157 -10.19 15.03 -33.02
C GLY A 1157 -8.76 14.64 -33.41
N VAL A 1158 -8.56 13.58 -34.22
CA VAL A 1158 -7.23 13.12 -34.62
C VAL A 1158 -6.62 13.98 -35.73
N THR A 1159 -5.35 14.35 -35.59
CA THR A 1159 -4.60 15.12 -36.60
C THR A 1159 -4.15 14.20 -37.74
N GLY A 1160 -4.41 14.60 -38.99
CA GLY A 1160 -4.06 13.80 -40.18
C GLY A 1160 -5.09 12.73 -40.58
N ALA A 1161 -6.25 12.71 -39.93
CA ALA A 1161 -7.40 11.87 -40.32
C ALA A 1161 -8.10 12.44 -41.57
N GLY A 1162 -8.34 11.60 -42.57
CA GLY A 1162 -9.14 11.92 -43.76
C GLY A 1162 -10.59 11.44 -43.64
N THR A 1163 -11.39 11.68 -44.68
CA THR A 1163 -12.74 11.14 -44.81
C THR A 1163 -12.67 9.73 -45.41
N PRO A 1164 -13.29 8.70 -44.79
CA PRO A 1164 -13.34 7.35 -45.35
C PRO A 1164 -13.87 7.35 -46.79
N ALA A 1165 -13.05 6.88 -47.74
CA ALA A 1165 -13.28 7.01 -49.18
C ALA A 1165 -13.67 5.70 -49.86
N GLY A 1166 -13.37 4.55 -49.26
CA GLY A 1166 -13.72 3.24 -49.83
C GLY A 1166 -13.39 2.06 -48.92
N GLY A 1167 -13.92 0.89 -49.29
CA GLY A 1167 -13.65 -0.36 -48.61
C GLY A 1167 -13.90 -1.60 -49.47
N THR A 1168 -13.31 -2.74 -49.10
CA THR A 1168 -13.50 -4.06 -49.71
C THR A 1168 -13.79 -5.11 -48.66
N LEU A 1169 -14.48 -6.18 -49.06
CA LEU A 1169 -14.82 -7.31 -48.21
C LEU A 1169 -14.70 -8.62 -48.99
N SER A 1170 -14.11 -9.63 -48.36
CA SER A 1170 -14.10 -11.02 -48.79
C SER A 1170 -14.46 -11.94 -47.63
N VAL A 1171 -15.07 -13.09 -47.94
CA VAL A 1171 -15.46 -14.11 -46.97
C VAL A 1171 -14.80 -15.45 -47.29
N SER A 1172 -14.56 -16.25 -46.26
CA SER A 1172 -14.06 -17.64 -46.37
C SER A 1172 -14.89 -18.56 -45.48
N TYR A 1173 -15.13 -19.78 -45.96
CA TYR A 1173 -15.86 -20.83 -45.24
C TYR A 1173 -14.96 -22.04 -44.89
N ASP A 1174 -13.64 -21.89 -45.08
CA ASP A 1174 -12.61 -22.93 -44.93
C ASP A 1174 -11.40 -22.39 -44.13
N ASP A 1175 -11.69 -21.61 -43.08
CA ASP A 1175 -10.71 -21.02 -42.15
C ASP A 1175 -9.60 -20.19 -42.84
N GLY A 1176 -9.95 -19.48 -43.92
CA GLY A 1176 -9.07 -18.58 -44.65
C GLY A 1176 -8.23 -19.24 -45.73
N ALA A 1177 -8.44 -20.53 -46.03
CA ALA A 1177 -7.73 -21.22 -47.11
C ALA A 1177 -8.13 -20.70 -48.50
N SER A 1178 -9.39 -20.35 -48.72
CA SER A 1178 -9.88 -19.68 -49.93
C SER A 1178 -10.81 -18.51 -49.63
N TRP A 1179 -10.70 -17.43 -50.40
CA TRP A 1179 -11.44 -16.17 -50.19
C TRP A 1179 -12.33 -15.84 -51.39
N GLN A 1180 -13.59 -15.50 -51.11
CA GLN A 1180 -14.58 -15.08 -52.08
C GLN A 1180 -14.89 -13.60 -51.90
N PRO A 1181 -14.75 -12.75 -52.95
CA PRO A 1181 -15.08 -11.33 -52.86
C PRO A 1181 -16.59 -11.14 -52.66
N VAL A 1182 -16.95 -10.13 -51.87
CA VAL A 1182 -18.33 -9.75 -51.57
C VAL A 1182 -18.59 -8.33 -52.02
N THR A 1183 -19.69 -8.13 -52.74
CA THR A 1183 -20.13 -6.79 -53.16
C THR A 1183 -20.66 -6.00 -51.96
N LEU A 1184 -20.04 -4.85 -51.68
CA LEU A 1184 -20.49 -3.89 -50.68
C LEU A 1184 -21.47 -2.88 -51.30
N THR A 1185 -22.54 -2.59 -50.58
CA THR A 1185 -23.49 -1.51 -50.88
C THR A 1185 -23.26 -0.37 -49.92
N ALA A 1186 -23.05 0.86 -50.41
CA ALA A 1186 -22.84 2.02 -49.54
C ALA A 1186 -24.15 2.43 -48.85
N ASP A 1187 -24.11 2.56 -47.52
CA ASP A 1187 -25.23 3.00 -46.68
C ASP A 1187 -25.01 4.42 -46.12
N GLY A 1188 -23.80 4.96 -46.27
CA GLY A 1188 -23.39 6.29 -45.81
C GLY A 1188 -21.89 6.51 -45.99
N ALA A 1189 -21.38 7.71 -45.66
CA ALA A 1189 -19.94 7.97 -45.68
C ALA A 1189 -19.23 7.00 -44.74
N GLY A 1190 -18.26 6.23 -45.26
CA GLY A 1190 -17.53 5.22 -44.50
C GLY A 1190 -18.37 4.03 -44.01
N THR A 1191 -19.61 3.85 -44.48
CA THR A 1191 -20.49 2.76 -44.02
C THR A 1191 -21.04 1.98 -45.21
N TRP A 1192 -20.95 0.65 -45.14
CA TRP A 1192 -21.41 -0.28 -46.15
C TRP A 1192 -22.17 -1.46 -45.55
N SER A 1193 -22.96 -2.14 -46.36
CA SER A 1193 -23.51 -3.45 -46.03
C SER A 1193 -23.37 -4.46 -47.16
N ALA A 1194 -23.37 -5.73 -46.79
CA ALA A 1194 -23.38 -6.88 -47.69
C ALA A 1194 -24.41 -7.91 -47.25
N MET A 1195 -24.99 -8.62 -48.22
CA MET A 1195 -25.85 -9.78 -47.96
C MET A 1195 -25.07 -11.06 -48.24
N LEU A 1196 -24.86 -11.88 -47.22
CA LEU A 1196 -24.12 -13.13 -47.29
C LEU A 1196 -25.10 -14.30 -47.33
N LYS A 1197 -24.92 -15.22 -48.29
CA LYS A 1197 -25.65 -16.49 -48.32
C LYS A 1197 -24.77 -17.59 -47.74
N HIS A 1198 -25.20 -18.21 -46.65
CA HIS A 1198 -24.41 -19.22 -45.97
C HIS A 1198 -24.57 -20.61 -46.59
N PRO A 1199 -23.53 -21.46 -46.53
CA PRO A 1199 -23.64 -22.88 -46.82
C PRO A 1199 -24.72 -23.56 -45.96
N GLY A 1200 -25.28 -24.66 -46.47
CA GLY A 1200 -26.25 -25.47 -45.71
C GLY A 1200 -25.65 -26.32 -44.59
N ALA A 1201 -24.32 -26.40 -44.51
CA ALA A 1201 -23.61 -27.12 -43.45
C ALA A 1201 -23.18 -26.16 -42.33
N ALA A 1202 -23.13 -26.67 -41.10
CA ALA A 1202 -22.55 -25.96 -39.97
C ALA A 1202 -21.04 -25.70 -40.20
N GLY A 1203 -20.54 -24.59 -39.69
CA GLY A 1203 -19.16 -24.18 -39.92
C GLY A 1203 -18.87 -22.78 -39.37
N PHE A 1204 -17.85 -22.13 -39.93
CA PHE A 1204 -17.47 -20.78 -39.54
C PHE A 1204 -17.30 -19.90 -40.76
N VAL A 1205 -17.48 -18.59 -40.56
CA VAL A 1205 -17.16 -17.58 -41.56
C VAL A 1205 -15.91 -16.83 -41.11
N SER A 1206 -14.93 -16.71 -41.99
CA SER A 1206 -13.78 -15.82 -41.82
C SER A 1206 -13.97 -14.59 -42.71
N LEU A 1207 -13.50 -13.43 -42.23
CA LEU A 1207 -13.66 -12.14 -42.90
C LEU A 1207 -12.30 -11.55 -43.25
N LYS A 1208 -12.20 -10.94 -44.43
CA LYS A 1208 -11.05 -10.13 -44.83
C LYS A 1208 -11.57 -8.82 -45.40
N ALA A 1209 -11.20 -7.71 -44.78
CA ALA A 1209 -11.66 -6.39 -45.18
C ALA A 1209 -10.49 -5.41 -45.32
N THR A 1210 -10.70 -4.38 -46.11
CA THR A 1210 -9.78 -3.25 -46.24
C THR A 1210 -10.59 -1.98 -46.33
N ALA A 1211 -10.11 -0.88 -45.73
CA ALA A 1211 -10.68 0.45 -45.92
C ALA A 1211 -9.57 1.50 -46.00
N TRP A 1212 -9.87 2.63 -46.62
CA TRP A 1212 -8.95 3.76 -46.76
C TRP A 1212 -9.70 5.10 -46.74
N ASP A 1213 -8.97 6.16 -46.41
CA ASP A 1213 -9.46 7.54 -46.48
C ASP A 1213 -8.79 8.33 -47.62
N ASP A 1214 -9.23 9.58 -47.81
CA ASP A 1214 -8.69 10.52 -48.78
C ASP A 1214 -7.36 11.20 -48.36
N ALA A 1215 -6.88 10.93 -47.14
CA ALA A 1215 -5.60 11.41 -46.61
C ALA A 1215 -4.45 10.38 -46.75
N GLY A 1216 -4.75 9.19 -47.28
CA GLY A 1216 -3.79 8.11 -47.51
C GLY A 1216 -3.63 7.15 -46.33
N ASN A 1217 -4.51 7.22 -45.31
CA ASN A 1217 -4.56 6.23 -44.25
C ASN A 1217 -5.35 5.00 -44.70
N LYS A 1218 -4.91 3.81 -44.29
CA LYS A 1218 -5.46 2.51 -44.71
C LYS A 1218 -5.46 1.52 -43.56
N VAL A 1219 -6.46 0.65 -43.51
CA VAL A 1219 -6.50 -0.52 -42.62
C VAL A 1219 -6.81 -1.79 -43.42
N GLU A 1220 -6.09 -2.86 -43.11
CA GLU A 1220 -6.25 -4.19 -43.70
C GLU A 1220 -6.47 -5.19 -42.55
N GLN A 1221 -7.59 -5.91 -42.54
CA GLN A 1221 -7.95 -6.80 -41.44
C GLN A 1221 -8.40 -8.16 -41.93
N GLU A 1222 -7.84 -9.22 -41.33
CA GLU A 1222 -8.22 -10.62 -41.51
C GLU A 1222 -8.66 -11.18 -40.16
N ILE A 1223 -9.84 -11.80 -40.11
CA ILE A 1223 -10.47 -12.38 -38.93
C ILE A 1223 -10.84 -13.82 -39.27
N ILE A 1224 -10.11 -14.79 -38.72
CA ILE A 1224 -10.35 -16.22 -38.94
C ILE A 1224 -11.40 -16.72 -37.95
N ARG A 1225 -12.47 -17.35 -38.46
CA ARG A 1225 -13.67 -17.76 -37.69
C ARG A 1225 -14.34 -16.60 -36.95
N ALA A 1226 -14.62 -15.52 -37.68
CA ALA A 1226 -15.29 -14.32 -37.19
C ALA A 1226 -16.65 -14.61 -36.52
N TYR A 1227 -17.45 -15.55 -37.05
CA TYR A 1227 -18.69 -16.03 -36.44
C TYR A 1227 -19.06 -17.46 -36.90
N ARG A 1228 -19.98 -18.10 -36.17
CA ARG A 1228 -20.39 -19.49 -36.37
C ARG A 1228 -21.68 -19.61 -37.18
N ILE A 1229 -21.74 -20.59 -38.07
CA ILE A 1229 -22.95 -21.04 -38.77
C ILE A 1229 -23.46 -22.31 -38.11
N ARG A 1230 -24.74 -22.34 -37.73
CA ARG A 1230 -25.38 -23.49 -37.10
C ARG A 1230 -26.74 -23.83 -37.68
#